data_AF-A0A1E7LQF1-F1
#
_entry.id   AF-A0A1E7LQF1-F1
#
_cell.length_a   1.000
_cell.length_b   1.000
_cell.length_c   1.000
_cell.angle_alpha   90.00
_cell.angle_beta   90.00
_cell.angle_gamma   90.00
#
_symmetry.space_group_name_H-M   'P 1'
#
loop_
_entity.id
_entity.type
_entity.pdbx_description
1 polymer ?
#
loop_
_entity_poly.entity_id
_entity_poly.type
_entity_poly.pdbx_seq_one_letter_code
_entity_poly.pdbx_strand_id
1 'polypeptide(L)'
;PPVAPAPVRPPQPLPSRTLVAYGRDATSPSAEGEWTLEVLAAQVAATGLRNHRAGASLPRVEVTGYGAVSAGPDRAPGGSYGRRRATTARNRFTRLLAAELDRLQQGLPSGAPRLTADDFTVVVRAMARVPADWAGTGALAGVTRAELGRQAVIALHQQPDAVAVQKLDTLRRRDRALRTGPLDVDAVARRVLHLDPADTVGADTRTELFGLVGRASAAGRATGFAALAAYHLSELGVTAPDRDRHFTVGGSRVPGLNWGSGEVTALDTTQGDLLEADPAGGYDVVSTSPTPWPAGRTPYVVAADGGRDRVAARLPDGTVRELDIEEFTELVAADLAREALPADVPVVLAVPFAADGLLDLPRRLADRTGRTVWAHSGRVTVESAPGEAATIDVVRTPKTPRGDWIASAPGLGPDPDDDVPAWHHEVVSRALVSALTGRQIGRASHHPAEFAEDFEEDDRHLDRMGTFVHDDPATDRLSGAYDLPRPGPEDRAYRLDMHGRPGALILAMRDGTTRDIDEREAGPWLRRRKSLTTLPKDHWVDLVVCWSGAPRDSAVPRPSAASDAYDGPFVADPLATVSMGQHVANATGRAVRLAYGSQGTRSADGQYQRTLFTDARGRHHAWALAGPEPDDDGLDRLAEVAGISPGDAEVTDEMRTATLRLVRALRFTLGHDIDDDPGYRELLRGAAAIDQMWRSDNDFADAGPFTLDLLHRVIAAHPEAAAGADGAATRRVLAEAAEHWRRYPGDGLIAFVELPAVEEAAQWLAQGTAEDEAAAALRIRTDEVGEAELSRIFWARVKALETLPETGPETEEFSDRILHRESGTGFAHARRAETLDILTRAFAAGRDAAVTDVAAAYALQEAGAYEDTALDTVQGTEDGTGRDYTDGQPADVDLTRFRTPAGLADAPWAKGPTGKAEPVPYLVRAGADADDPDLIEVAWGGDAYATTAGEFAELLAADPVLSREELTEPVLLAFPDPVSDPAALAEQVARRLGRTVWWTEFPVDLSGADDSGDPVLTLYPSADGTAPGATPWQRTRPGRPASAEEAQRPVPAPRSRA
;
A
#
# COMPACT_ATOMS: atom_id res chain seq x y z
N PRO A 1 26.83 21.75 2.85
CA PRO A 1 26.49 20.77 3.93
C PRO A 1 27.49 20.85 5.09
N PRO A 2 27.06 21.05 6.36
CA PRO A 2 27.96 20.90 7.48
C PRO A 2 28.42 19.44 7.53
N VAL A 3 29.73 19.23 7.64
CA VAL A 3 30.34 17.90 7.77
C VAL A 3 29.82 17.28 9.05
N ALA A 4 29.11 16.15 8.94
CA ALA A 4 28.69 15.37 10.09
C ALA A 4 29.93 15.00 10.91
N PRO A 5 29.95 15.25 12.24
CA PRO A 5 31.09 14.89 13.06
C PRO A 5 31.32 13.38 12.98
N ALA A 6 32.59 12.98 12.88
CA ALA A 6 32.96 11.58 12.79
C ALA A 6 32.37 10.77 13.97
N PRO A 7 31.86 9.55 13.75
CA PRO A 7 31.30 8.73 14.81
C PRO A 7 32.36 8.45 15.87
N VAL A 8 32.15 9.00 17.07
CA VAL A 8 33.03 8.75 18.22
C VAL A 8 32.83 7.29 18.62
N ARG A 9 33.86 6.46 18.35
CA ARG A 9 33.86 5.07 18.79
C ARG A 9 33.63 5.03 20.31
N PRO A 10 32.61 4.32 20.79
CA PRO A 10 32.20 4.45 22.17
C PRO A 10 33.26 3.91 23.14
N PRO A 11 33.39 4.49 24.34
CA PRO A 11 34.26 3.94 25.37
C PRO A 11 33.79 2.55 25.76
N GLN A 12 34.71 1.60 25.83
CA GLN A 12 34.47 0.27 26.41
C GLN A 12 34.18 0.39 27.91
N PRO A 13 33.40 -0.53 28.51
CA PRO A 13 33.19 -0.57 29.96
C PRO A 13 34.53 -0.54 30.70
N LEU A 14 34.65 0.30 31.73
CA LEU A 14 35.86 0.36 32.53
C LEU A 14 36.12 -1.00 33.20
N PRO A 15 37.31 -1.60 33.04
CA PRO A 15 37.66 -2.81 33.78
C PRO A 15 37.70 -2.52 35.28
N SER A 16 37.15 -3.40 36.10
CA SER A 16 37.18 -3.23 37.56
C SER A 16 38.60 -3.29 38.12
N ARG A 17 39.47 -4.12 37.51
CA ARG A 17 40.89 -4.25 37.84
C ARG A 17 41.71 -4.55 36.59
N THR A 18 42.92 -3.98 36.53
CA THR A 18 43.86 -4.15 35.41
C THR A 18 45.28 -4.38 35.94
N LEU A 19 46.00 -5.34 35.36
CA LEU A 19 47.41 -5.60 35.70
C LEU A 19 48.30 -4.58 35.01
N VAL A 20 49.27 -4.03 35.73
CA VAL A 20 50.38 -3.27 35.14
C VAL A 20 51.62 -4.13 35.26
N ALA A 21 52.14 -4.58 34.11
CA ALA A 21 53.29 -5.47 34.05
C ALA A 21 54.62 -4.74 34.28
N TYR A 22 55.54 -5.42 34.95
CA TYR A 22 56.89 -5.02 35.34
C TYR A 22 57.84 -6.19 35.08
N GLY A 23 59.06 -5.87 34.66
CA GLY A 23 60.15 -6.83 34.58
C GLY A 23 60.56 -7.38 35.96
N ARG A 24 61.33 -8.49 35.96
CA ARG A 24 61.90 -9.08 37.18
C ARG A 24 62.76 -8.02 37.89
N ASP A 25 62.39 -7.68 39.12
CA ASP A 25 63.01 -6.64 39.96
C ASP A 25 62.95 -5.19 39.42
N ALA A 26 62.21 -4.96 38.34
CA ALA A 26 61.97 -3.63 37.79
C ALA A 26 60.98 -2.83 38.66
N THR A 27 61.13 -1.50 38.64
CA THR A 27 60.20 -0.57 39.29
C THR A 27 59.58 0.46 38.35
N SER A 28 59.88 0.37 37.06
CA SER A 28 59.16 1.05 35.97
C SER A 28 58.35 0.00 35.18
N PRO A 29 57.16 0.35 34.66
CA PRO A 29 56.35 -0.55 33.85
C PRO A 29 57.15 -1.13 32.66
N SER A 30 56.86 -2.38 32.28
CA SER A 30 57.35 -2.96 31.03
C SER A 30 56.63 -2.32 29.83
N ALA A 31 57.04 -2.63 28.60
CA ALA A 31 56.32 -2.17 27.39
C ALA A 31 54.83 -2.58 27.40
N GLU A 32 54.53 -3.79 27.86
CA GLU A 32 53.16 -4.28 28.05
C GLU A 32 52.41 -3.51 29.15
N GLY A 33 53.09 -3.21 30.27
CA GLY A 33 52.54 -2.36 31.32
C GLY A 33 52.27 -0.92 30.85
N GLU A 34 53.16 -0.36 30.04
CA GLU A 34 53.00 0.96 29.41
C GLU A 34 51.76 1.01 28.49
N TRP A 35 51.65 0.04 27.57
CA TRP A 35 50.47 -0.05 26.68
C TRP A 35 49.16 -0.21 27.48
N THR A 36 49.19 -1.01 28.54
CA THR A 36 48.02 -1.20 29.41
C THR A 36 47.61 0.11 30.10
N LEU A 37 48.58 0.91 30.56
CA LEU A 37 48.32 2.22 31.14
C LEU A 37 47.75 3.22 30.12
N GLU A 38 48.21 3.17 28.87
CA GLU A 38 47.71 4.01 27.77
C GLU A 38 46.24 3.73 27.45
N VAL A 39 45.89 2.47 27.23
CA VAL A 39 44.51 2.05 26.98
C VAL A 39 43.60 2.42 28.15
N LEU A 40 44.04 2.13 29.38
CA LEU A 40 43.27 2.42 30.58
C LEU A 40 43.06 3.93 30.78
N ALA A 41 44.09 4.75 30.54
CA ALA A 41 43.98 6.20 30.64
C ALA A 41 42.96 6.76 29.62
N ALA A 42 42.94 6.25 28.40
CA ALA A 42 41.95 6.64 27.39
C ALA A 42 40.52 6.24 27.76
N GLN A 43 40.34 5.03 28.29
CA GLN A 43 39.02 4.59 28.77
C GLN A 43 38.55 5.43 29.97
N VAL A 44 39.43 5.74 30.92
CA VAL A 44 39.12 6.58 32.09
C VAL A 44 38.83 8.02 31.69
N ALA A 45 39.59 8.60 30.75
CA ALA A 45 39.35 9.94 30.22
C ALA A 45 37.97 10.04 29.55
N ALA A 46 37.66 9.13 28.63
CA ALA A 46 36.38 9.10 27.93
C ALA A 46 35.20 8.86 28.88
N THR A 47 35.37 7.99 29.87
CA THR A 47 34.34 7.74 30.91
C THR A 47 34.16 8.93 31.83
N GLY A 48 35.23 9.56 32.28
CA GLY A 48 35.19 10.76 33.12
C GLY A 48 34.50 11.93 32.41
N LEU A 49 34.80 12.15 31.12
CA LEU A 49 34.12 13.16 30.32
C LEU A 49 32.63 12.88 30.14
N ARG A 50 32.23 11.62 29.93
CA ARG A 50 30.82 11.23 29.89
C ARG A 50 30.14 11.52 31.23
N ASN A 51 30.73 11.08 32.34
CA ASN A 51 30.16 11.27 33.68
C ASN A 51 30.06 12.75 34.04
N HIS A 52 31.08 13.55 33.74
CA HIS A 52 31.08 14.99 33.98
C HIS A 52 29.98 15.72 33.21
N ARG A 53 29.81 15.40 31.91
CA ARG A 53 28.68 15.96 31.11
C ARG A 53 27.32 15.55 31.68
N ALA A 54 27.23 14.35 32.24
CA ALA A 54 26.03 13.84 32.90
C ALA A 54 25.82 14.38 34.33
N GLY A 55 26.77 15.15 34.89
CA GLY A 55 26.73 15.58 36.29
C GLY A 55 26.94 14.46 37.32
N ALA A 56 27.53 13.32 36.92
CA ALA A 56 27.86 12.20 37.78
C ALA A 56 29.33 12.19 38.22
N SER A 57 29.61 11.44 39.27
CA SER A 57 30.94 11.30 39.87
C SER A 57 32.00 10.76 38.90
N LEU A 58 33.21 11.28 39.02
CA LEU A 58 34.37 10.80 38.25
C LEU A 58 34.86 9.43 38.78
N PRO A 59 35.43 8.57 37.91
CA PRO A 59 36.05 7.32 38.34
C PRO A 59 37.16 7.55 39.38
N ARG A 60 37.15 6.74 40.45
CA ARG A 60 38.22 6.71 41.44
C ARG A 60 39.22 5.60 41.10
N VAL A 61 40.49 5.94 41.09
CA VAL A 61 41.58 5.05 40.69
C VAL A 61 42.39 4.66 41.92
N GLU A 62 42.59 3.36 42.14
CA GLU A 62 43.44 2.84 43.20
C GLU A 62 44.57 2.01 42.60
N VAL A 63 45.81 2.48 42.76
CA VAL A 63 47.00 1.82 42.25
C VAL A 63 47.69 1.08 43.39
N THR A 64 47.64 -0.26 43.35
CA THR A 64 48.29 -1.12 44.35
C THR A 64 49.52 -1.79 43.77
N GLY A 65 50.70 -1.47 44.27
CA GLY A 65 51.94 -2.13 43.88
C GLY A 65 52.37 -3.20 44.88
N TYR A 66 52.81 -4.35 44.37
CA TYR A 66 53.24 -5.49 45.17
C TYR A 66 54.76 -5.68 45.11
N GLY A 67 55.36 -6.04 46.25
CA GLY A 67 56.77 -6.41 46.35
C GLY A 67 57.39 -6.07 47.71
N ALA A 68 58.21 -6.97 48.22
CA ALA A 68 58.89 -6.85 49.51
C ALA A 68 59.88 -5.66 49.56
N VAL A 69 60.40 -5.37 50.75
CA VAL A 69 61.46 -4.35 50.94
C VAL A 69 62.80 -4.94 50.44
N SER A 70 63.62 -4.16 49.71
CA SER A 70 65.00 -4.56 49.42
C SER A 70 65.77 -4.72 50.73
N ALA A 71 66.14 -5.94 51.09
CA ALA A 71 67.08 -6.22 52.17
C ALA A 71 68.48 -6.38 51.57
N GLY A 72 69.21 -5.27 51.42
CA GLY A 72 70.57 -5.24 50.89
C GLY A 72 71.23 -3.86 51.04
N PRO A 73 72.58 -3.78 51.02
CA PRO A 73 73.33 -2.57 51.36
C PRO A 73 73.17 -1.39 50.38
N ASP A 74 72.74 -1.64 49.14
CA ASP A 74 72.38 -0.58 48.17
C ASP A 74 70.93 -0.12 48.38
N ARG A 75 70.72 0.62 49.47
CA ARG A 75 69.44 1.24 49.80
C ARG A 75 69.22 2.47 48.92
N ALA A 76 68.64 2.30 47.73
CA ALA A 76 68.15 3.43 46.94
C ALA A 76 67.08 4.22 47.73
N PRO A 77 67.08 5.56 47.71
CA PRO A 77 66.14 6.37 48.49
C PRO A 77 64.70 6.12 48.01
N GLY A 78 63.79 5.62 48.87
CA GLY A 78 62.34 5.60 48.56
C GLY A 78 61.44 4.43 49.01
N GLY A 79 61.91 3.44 49.80
CA GLY A 79 61.01 2.42 50.41
C GLY A 79 60.85 1.09 49.64
N SER A 80 59.75 0.34 49.89
CA SER A 80 59.51 -1.03 49.36
C SER A 80 59.30 -1.10 47.83
N TYR A 81 59.62 -2.24 47.19
CA TYR A 81 59.40 -2.43 45.74
C TYR A 81 57.93 -2.18 45.34
N GLY A 82 56.99 -2.63 46.15
CA GLY A 82 55.56 -2.36 45.93
C GLY A 82 55.24 -0.87 45.90
N ARG A 83 55.81 -0.06 46.80
CA ARG A 83 55.57 1.40 46.82
C ARG A 83 56.13 2.09 45.58
N ARG A 84 57.34 1.70 45.13
CA ARG A 84 57.93 2.26 43.92
C ARG A 84 57.11 1.93 42.68
N ARG A 85 56.71 0.67 42.49
CA ARG A 85 55.85 0.25 41.36
C ARG A 85 54.52 0.99 41.36
N ALA A 86 53.84 1.08 42.50
CA ALA A 86 52.58 1.80 42.59
C ALA A 86 52.73 3.29 42.24
N THR A 87 53.83 3.92 42.69
CA THR A 87 54.11 5.34 42.43
C THR A 87 54.46 5.60 40.96
N THR A 88 55.26 4.72 40.33
CA THR A 88 55.61 4.85 38.91
C THR A 88 54.42 4.61 38.00
N ALA A 89 53.59 3.59 38.29
CA ALA A 89 52.32 3.40 37.58
C ALA A 89 51.40 4.61 37.73
N ARG A 90 51.20 5.14 38.95
CA ARG A 90 50.36 6.33 39.19
C ARG A 90 50.86 7.54 38.41
N ASN A 91 52.16 7.86 38.46
CA ASN A 91 52.71 9.01 37.76
C ASN A 91 52.64 8.87 36.24
N ARG A 92 52.81 7.65 35.71
CA ARG A 92 52.66 7.39 34.28
C ARG A 92 51.20 7.47 33.83
N PHE A 93 50.30 6.79 34.54
CA PHE A 93 48.86 6.85 34.32
C PHE A 93 48.34 8.30 34.32
N THR A 94 48.71 9.10 35.33
CA THR A 94 48.24 10.50 35.47
C THR A 94 48.69 11.36 34.28
N ARG A 95 49.92 11.18 33.79
CA ARG A 95 50.41 11.90 32.60
C ARG A 95 49.68 11.50 31.33
N LEU A 96 49.43 10.20 31.16
CA LEU A 96 48.68 9.68 30.02
C LEU A 96 47.22 10.16 30.04
N LEU A 97 46.59 10.15 31.23
CA LEU A 97 45.25 10.68 31.44
C LEU A 97 45.18 12.17 31.11
N ALA A 98 46.14 12.98 31.58
CA ALA A 98 46.21 14.41 31.25
C ALA A 98 46.30 14.64 29.72
N ALA A 99 47.23 13.96 29.05
CA ALA A 99 47.41 14.10 27.61
C ALA A 99 46.15 13.70 26.82
N GLU A 100 45.45 12.67 27.27
CA GLU A 100 44.26 12.17 26.61
C GLU A 100 43.01 13.01 26.89
N LEU A 101 42.87 13.55 28.10
CA LEU A 101 41.86 14.56 28.43
C LEU A 101 42.07 15.83 27.60
N ASP A 102 43.31 16.29 27.45
CA ASP A 102 43.63 17.42 26.59
C ASP A 102 43.22 17.13 25.15
N ARG A 103 43.60 15.97 24.61
CA ARG A 103 43.26 15.52 23.25
C ARG A 103 41.75 15.50 23.00
N LEU A 104 40.97 14.89 23.91
CA LEU A 104 39.51 14.76 23.77
C LEU A 104 38.75 16.08 23.96
N GLN A 105 39.39 17.12 24.50
CA GLN A 105 38.78 18.42 24.81
C GLN A 105 39.33 19.57 23.93
N GLN A 106 40.10 19.28 22.87
CA GLN A 106 40.73 20.29 22.00
C GLN A 106 39.72 21.21 21.30
N GLY A 107 38.53 20.72 20.97
CA GLY A 107 37.48 21.47 20.28
C GLY A 107 36.49 22.23 21.18
N LEU A 108 36.73 22.32 22.49
CA LEU A 108 35.82 23.04 23.40
C LEU A 108 35.91 24.56 23.22
N PRO A 109 34.78 25.30 23.29
CA PRO A 109 34.77 26.75 23.27
C PRO A 109 35.61 27.36 24.40
N SER A 110 36.20 28.53 24.15
CA SER A 110 36.95 29.27 25.16
C SER A 110 36.08 29.59 26.39
N GLY A 111 36.53 29.18 27.57
CA GLY A 111 35.80 29.37 28.83
C GLY A 111 34.90 28.20 29.26
N ALA A 112 34.76 27.15 28.44
CA ALA A 112 34.06 25.94 28.85
C ALA A 112 34.84 25.21 29.98
N PRO A 113 34.14 24.66 30.99
CA PRO A 113 34.79 23.89 32.06
C PRO A 113 35.50 22.66 31.46
N ARG A 114 36.76 22.46 31.85
CA ARG A 114 37.63 21.37 31.38
C ARG A 114 37.96 20.44 32.53
N LEU A 115 37.92 19.13 32.27
CA LEU A 115 38.49 18.14 33.18
C LEU A 115 40.01 18.06 32.99
N THR A 116 40.71 18.02 34.11
CA THR A 116 42.14 17.77 34.22
C THR A 116 42.37 16.44 34.94
N ALA A 117 43.60 15.91 34.89
CA ALA A 117 43.92 14.69 35.62
C ALA A 117 43.83 14.87 37.16
N ASP A 118 43.91 16.10 37.67
CA ASP A 118 43.83 16.41 39.10
C ASP A 118 42.40 16.32 39.65
N ASP A 119 41.39 16.39 38.77
CA ASP A 119 39.99 16.19 39.14
C ASP A 119 39.68 14.71 39.47
N PHE A 120 40.55 13.78 39.05
CA PHE A 120 40.41 12.35 39.32
C PHE A 120 41.11 11.97 40.64
N THR A 121 40.38 11.29 41.52
CA THR A 121 40.98 10.75 42.75
C THR A 121 41.83 9.52 42.44
N VAL A 122 43.16 9.67 42.47
CA VAL A 122 44.13 8.57 42.28
C VAL A 122 44.86 8.27 43.59
N VAL A 123 44.54 7.14 44.22
CA VAL A 123 45.14 6.69 45.49
C VAL A 123 46.21 5.63 45.22
N VAL A 124 47.33 5.71 45.94
CA VAL A 124 48.41 4.73 45.87
C VAL A 124 48.41 3.86 47.12
N ARG A 125 48.46 2.54 46.94
CA ARG A 125 48.69 1.55 48.00
C ARG A 125 49.92 0.70 47.69
N ALA A 126 50.60 0.26 48.74
CA ALA A 126 51.77 -0.59 48.63
C ALA A 126 51.61 -1.80 49.54
N MET A 127 51.78 -3.00 48.99
CA MET A 127 51.68 -4.24 49.75
C MET A 127 52.98 -5.04 49.64
N ALA A 128 53.55 -5.42 50.79
CA ALA A 128 54.77 -6.20 50.83
C ALA A 128 54.57 -7.64 50.32
N ARG A 129 53.36 -8.19 50.47
CA ARG A 129 52.95 -9.53 50.03
C ARG A 129 51.53 -9.48 49.48
N VAL A 130 51.25 -10.29 48.48
CA VAL A 130 49.89 -10.53 47.97
C VAL A 130 49.10 -11.30 49.05
N PRO A 131 47.81 -10.97 49.31
CA PRO A 131 46.95 -11.71 50.24
C PRO A 131 46.98 -13.23 50.02
N ALA A 132 46.83 -14.00 51.10
CA ALA A 132 46.95 -15.47 51.06
C ALA A 132 45.79 -16.15 50.32
N ASP A 133 44.65 -15.51 50.34
CA ASP A 133 43.37 -15.83 49.71
C ASP A 133 43.24 -15.24 48.29
N TRP A 134 44.32 -14.73 47.69
CA TRP A 134 44.28 -14.16 46.35
C TRP A 134 43.85 -15.19 45.29
N ALA A 135 42.76 -14.88 44.60
CA ALA A 135 42.32 -15.53 43.37
C ALA A 135 42.14 -14.46 42.27
N GLY A 136 42.82 -14.64 41.15
CA GLY A 136 42.67 -13.77 39.98
C GLY A 136 41.30 -13.94 39.34
N THR A 137 40.59 -12.84 39.07
CA THR A 137 39.27 -12.82 38.43
C THR A 137 39.25 -11.78 37.30
N GLY A 138 38.36 -11.95 36.32
CA GLY A 138 38.26 -11.04 35.17
C GLY A 138 39.58 -10.93 34.39
N ALA A 139 40.04 -9.71 34.13
CA ALA A 139 41.30 -9.42 33.43
C ALA A 139 42.57 -9.89 34.18
N LEU A 140 42.44 -10.41 35.40
CA LEU A 140 43.51 -10.99 36.20
C LEU A 140 43.41 -12.51 36.33
N ALA A 141 42.48 -13.16 35.63
CA ALA A 141 42.36 -14.62 35.63
C ALA A 141 43.66 -15.26 35.12
N GLY A 142 44.15 -16.30 35.82
CA GLY A 142 45.41 -16.97 35.48
C GLY A 142 46.68 -16.33 36.04
N VAL A 143 46.61 -15.10 36.58
CA VAL A 143 47.77 -14.45 37.23
C VAL A 143 48.01 -15.08 38.60
N THR A 144 49.14 -15.78 38.75
CA THR A 144 49.50 -16.43 40.01
C THR A 144 49.87 -15.42 41.09
N ARG A 145 49.74 -15.83 42.36
CA ARG A 145 50.18 -15.03 43.51
C ARG A 145 51.66 -14.62 43.42
N ALA A 146 52.50 -15.52 42.90
CA ALA A 146 53.93 -15.28 42.74
C ALA A 146 54.21 -14.25 41.64
N GLU A 147 53.48 -14.31 40.52
CA GLU A 147 53.55 -13.30 39.46
C GLU A 147 53.07 -11.95 39.97
N LEU A 148 51.86 -11.89 40.56
CA LEU A 148 51.29 -10.66 41.06
C LEU A 148 52.18 -9.98 42.12
N GLY A 149 52.89 -10.77 42.93
CA GLY A 149 53.85 -10.28 43.92
C GLY A 149 54.99 -9.42 43.36
N ARG A 150 55.12 -9.36 42.03
CA ARG A 150 56.10 -8.54 41.31
C ARG A 150 55.47 -7.44 40.44
N GLN A 151 54.15 -7.27 40.47
CA GLN A 151 53.40 -6.36 39.58
C GLN A 151 52.73 -5.21 40.34
N ALA A 152 52.02 -4.34 39.60
CA ALA A 152 51.01 -3.45 40.17
C ALA A 152 49.63 -3.76 39.58
N VAL A 153 48.58 -3.40 40.31
CA VAL A 153 47.18 -3.49 39.88
C VAL A 153 46.55 -2.12 40.00
N ILE A 154 45.81 -1.72 38.98
CA ILE A 154 44.91 -0.57 39.03
C ILE A 154 43.50 -1.08 39.22
N ALA A 155 42.86 -0.73 40.33
CA ALA A 155 41.44 -0.93 40.56
C ALA A 155 40.68 0.36 40.25
N LEU A 156 39.61 0.25 39.48
CA LEU A 156 38.72 1.37 39.15
C LEU A 156 37.41 1.21 39.92
N HIS A 157 37.07 2.24 40.68
CA HIS A 157 35.85 2.30 41.47
C HIS A 157 34.93 3.37 40.90
N GLN A 158 33.72 2.97 40.49
CA GLN A 158 32.66 3.88 40.09
C GLN A 158 31.68 4.06 41.24
N GLN A 159 31.25 5.31 41.48
CA GLN A 159 30.16 5.60 42.41
C GLN A 159 28.81 5.19 41.81
N PRO A 160 27.74 5.02 42.61
CA PRO A 160 26.45 4.54 42.13
C PRO A 160 25.85 5.38 40.98
N ASP A 161 25.99 6.70 41.03
CA ASP A 161 25.58 7.64 39.98
C ASP A 161 26.31 7.40 38.64
N ALA A 162 27.64 7.19 38.69
CA ALA A 162 28.44 6.84 37.52
C ALA A 162 28.03 5.50 36.90
N VAL A 163 27.69 4.51 37.73
CA VAL A 163 27.15 3.21 37.27
C VAL A 163 25.80 3.40 36.61
N ALA A 164 24.93 4.25 37.15
CA ALA A 164 23.64 4.60 36.55
C ALA A 164 23.83 5.28 35.18
N VAL A 165 24.73 6.25 35.05
CA VAL A 165 25.05 6.88 33.75
C VAL A 165 25.56 5.86 32.73
N GLN A 166 26.42 4.93 33.14
CA GLN A 166 26.87 3.84 32.27
C GLN A 166 25.71 2.95 31.80
N LYS A 167 24.76 2.66 32.70
CA LYS A 167 23.56 1.89 32.37
C LYS A 167 22.67 2.64 31.39
N LEU A 168 22.41 3.93 31.61
CA LEU A 168 21.65 4.79 30.70
C LEU A 168 22.30 4.85 29.31
N ASP A 169 23.61 5.02 29.20
CA ASP A 169 24.32 5.00 27.91
C ASP A 169 24.24 3.62 27.24
N THR A 170 24.15 2.53 28.01
CA THR A 170 23.93 1.18 27.47
C THR A 170 22.52 1.04 26.90
N LEU A 171 21.50 1.53 27.61
CA LEU A 171 20.11 1.51 27.16
C LEU A 171 19.92 2.39 25.93
N ARG A 172 20.49 3.61 25.95
CA ARG A 172 20.52 4.56 24.82
C ARG A 172 20.94 3.91 23.51
N ARG A 173 21.96 3.06 23.54
CA ARG A 173 22.48 2.40 22.33
C ARG A 173 21.54 1.36 21.73
N ARG A 174 20.60 0.85 22.52
CA ARG A 174 19.56 -0.08 22.10
C ARG A 174 18.24 0.61 21.77
N ASP A 175 18.09 1.86 22.19
CA ASP A 175 16.91 2.67 21.91
C ASP A 175 17.02 3.30 20.51
N ARG A 176 16.05 3.01 19.63
CA ARG A 176 16.08 3.47 18.24
C ARG A 176 16.14 5.00 18.11
N ALA A 177 15.46 5.73 18.99
CA ALA A 177 15.39 7.19 18.95
C ALA A 177 16.69 7.84 19.48
N LEU A 178 17.39 7.17 20.40
CA LEU A 178 18.53 7.74 21.10
C LEU A 178 19.90 7.15 20.67
N ARG A 179 19.92 6.06 19.90
CA ARG A 179 21.16 5.31 19.56
C ARG A 179 22.18 6.12 18.76
N THR A 180 21.73 7.09 17.95
CA THR A 180 22.58 7.88 17.04
C THR A 180 23.19 9.13 17.69
N GLY A 181 22.60 9.65 18.76
CA GLY A 181 23.05 10.86 19.47
C GLY A 181 23.88 10.58 20.73
N PRO A 182 24.51 11.62 21.33
CA PRO A 182 25.13 11.51 22.65
C PRO A 182 24.07 11.25 23.74
N LEU A 183 24.49 10.77 24.91
CA LEU A 183 23.59 10.63 26.05
C LEU A 183 23.19 12.01 26.59
N ASP A 184 21.92 12.36 26.40
CA ASP A 184 21.26 13.50 27.04
C ASP A 184 20.52 13.02 28.30
N VAL A 185 21.14 13.25 29.46
CA VAL A 185 20.58 12.85 30.75
C VAL A 185 19.36 13.67 31.11
N ASP A 186 19.27 14.92 30.67
CA ASP A 186 18.19 15.81 31.04
C ASP A 186 16.91 15.43 30.28
N ALA A 187 17.04 15.12 28.97
CA ALA A 187 15.95 14.56 28.19
C ALA A 187 15.46 13.22 28.76
N VAL A 188 16.40 12.34 29.16
CA VAL A 188 16.06 11.06 29.79
C VAL A 188 15.37 11.28 31.15
N ALA A 189 15.82 12.23 31.95
CA ALA A 189 15.21 12.55 33.24
C ALA A 189 13.76 12.99 33.08
N ARG A 190 13.48 13.91 32.15
CA ARG A 190 12.11 14.36 31.87
C ARG A 190 11.20 13.21 31.46
N ARG A 191 11.69 12.35 30.57
CA ARG A 191 10.95 11.17 30.09
C ARG A 191 10.69 10.16 31.20
N VAL A 192 11.72 9.74 31.94
CA VAL A 192 11.63 8.64 32.92
C VAL A 192 10.94 9.08 34.22
N LEU A 193 11.19 10.31 34.67
CA LEU A 193 10.61 10.86 35.91
C LEU A 193 9.27 11.58 35.67
N HIS A 194 8.75 11.57 34.44
CA HIS A 194 7.44 12.16 34.09
C HIS A 194 7.34 13.66 34.42
N LEU A 195 8.41 14.40 34.15
CA LEU A 195 8.47 15.84 34.36
C LEU A 195 7.82 16.58 33.19
N ASP A 196 7.42 17.84 33.41
CA ASP A 196 6.97 18.68 32.31
C ASP A 196 8.11 18.88 31.30
N PRO A 197 7.86 18.86 29.98
CA PRO A 197 8.90 19.13 28.97
C PRO A 197 9.66 20.45 29.19
N ALA A 198 9.01 21.47 29.76
CA ALA A 198 9.59 22.77 30.07
C ALA A 198 10.38 22.80 31.39
N ASP A 199 10.29 21.76 32.23
CA ASP A 199 10.96 21.72 33.52
C ASP A 199 12.49 21.77 33.35
N THR A 200 13.13 22.61 34.17
CA THR A 200 14.59 22.68 34.24
C THR A 200 15.14 21.51 35.04
N VAL A 201 16.02 20.69 34.43
CA VAL A 201 16.62 19.54 35.11
C VAL A 201 17.83 19.99 35.94
N GLY A 202 17.64 20.04 37.25
CA GLY A 202 18.66 20.40 38.24
C GLY A 202 19.51 19.21 38.72
N ALA A 203 20.45 19.48 39.63
CA ALA A 203 21.29 18.44 40.23
C ALA A 203 20.48 17.40 41.06
N ASP A 204 19.43 17.86 41.73
CA ASP A 204 18.56 16.99 42.54
C ASP A 204 17.77 16.01 41.67
N THR A 205 17.20 16.50 40.56
CA THR A 205 16.51 15.67 39.56
C THR A 205 17.43 14.62 38.93
N ARG A 206 18.69 14.96 38.64
CA ARG A 206 19.67 13.98 38.15
C ARG A 206 19.99 12.94 39.23
N THR A 207 20.11 13.36 40.48
CA THR A 207 20.33 12.45 41.62
C THR A 207 19.17 11.48 41.77
N GLU A 208 17.94 11.96 41.63
CA GLU A 208 16.73 11.13 41.64
C GLU A 208 16.72 10.11 40.49
N LEU A 209 16.99 10.54 39.25
CA LEU A 209 17.08 9.65 38.09
C LEU A 209 18.14 8.56 38.33
N PHE A 210 19.33 8.92 38.79
CA PHE A 210 20.39 7.95 39.03
C PHE A 210 20.05 6.97 40.15
N GLY A 211 19.42 7.48 41.22
CA GLY A 211 18.88 6.64 42.30
C GLY A 211 17.85 5.64 41.79
N LEU A 212 16.90 6.10 40.96
CA LEU A 212 15.89 5.27 40.32
C LEU A 212 16.53 4.17 39.46
N VAL A 213 17.49 4.51 38.60
CA VAL A 213 18.21 3.55 37.74
C VAL A 213 18.92 2.49 38.60
N GLY A 214 19.52 2.90 39.71
CA GLY A 214 20.15 1.98 40.67
C GLY A 214 19.13 0.99 41.26
N ARG A 215 18.00 1.49 41.77
CA ARG A 215 16.92 0.66 42.34
C ARG A 215 16.30 -0.27 41.29
N ALA A 216 15.94 0.26 40.13
CA ALA A 216 15.41 -0.51 39.01
C ALA A 216 16.39 -1.60 38.53
N SER A 217 17.70 -1.30 38.50
CA SER A 217 18.71 -2.29 38.15
C SER A 217 18.80 -3.42 39.18
N ALA A 218 18.74 -3.09 40.48
CA ALA A 218 18.72 -4.09 41.55
C ALA A 218 17.46 -4.97 41.49
N ALA A 219 16.33 -4.39 41.09
CA ALA A 219 15.07 -5.11 40.86
C ALA A 219 15.02 -5.87 39.52
N GLY A 220 16.07 -5.80 38.68
CA GLY A 220 16.09 -6.41 37.35
C GLY A 220 15.17 -5.73 36.31
N ARG A 221 14.65 -4.54 36.61
CA ARG A 221 13.68 -3.79 35.79
C ARG A 221 14.30 -2.64 34.96
N ALA A 222 15.62 -2.48 35.00
CA ALA A 222 16.34 -1.53 34.13
C ALA A 222 16.67 -2.15 32.75
N THR A 223 15.68 -2.61 32.00
CA THR A 223 15.85 -3.27 30.69
C THR A 223 15.77 -2.31 29.50
N GLY A 224 15.12 -1.16 29.67
CA GLY A 224 14.93 -0.09 28.67
C GLY A 224 14.42 1.18 29.35
N PHE A 225 14.27 2.28 28.60
CA PHE A 225 13.75 3.54 29.16
C PHE A 225 12.28 3.43 29.58
N ALA A 226 11.45 2.77 28.77
CA ALA A 226 10.06 2.47 29.12
C ALA A 226 9.96 1.66 30.42
N ALA A 227 10.84 0.67 30.61
CA ALA A 227 10.86 -0.12 31.85
C ALA A 227 11.31 0.70 33.08
N LEU A 228 12.22 1.67 32.90
CA LEU A 228 12.59 2.61 33.96
C LEU A 228 11.44 3.55 34.33
N ALA A 229 10.73 4.08 33.33
CA ALA A 229 9.59 4.97 33.51
C ALA A 229 8.42 4.22 34.19
N ALA A 230 8.10 3.00 33.74
CA ALA A 230 7.16 2.12 34.41
C ALA A 230 7.57 1.75 35.85
N TYR A 231 8.88 1.59 36.11
CA TYR A 231 9.38 1.37 37.47
C TYR A 231 9.17 2.59 38.37
N HIS A 232 9.38 3.80 37.84
CA HIS A 232 9.07 5.05 38.54
C HIS A 232 7.58 5.14 38.91
N LEU A 233 6.67 4.87 37.97
CA LEU A 233 5.22 4.83 38.23
C LEU A 233 4.84 3.77 39.28
N SER A 234 5.54 2.64 39.29
CA SER A 234 5.37 1.62 40.34
C SER A 234 5.76 2.17 41.72
N GLU A 235 6.85 2.95 41.82
CA GLU A 235 7.27 3.61 43.07
C GLU A 235 6.30 4.72 43.51
N LEU A 236 5.60 5.35 42.56
CA LEU A 236 4.50 6.29 42.84
C LEU A 236 3.17 5.61 43.23
N GLY A 237 3.14 4.27 43.27
CA GLY A 237 2.00 3.50 43.79
C GLY A 237 0.92 3.15 42.77
N VAL A 238 1.12 3.42 41.47
CA VAL A 238 0.14 3.11 40.40
C VAL A 238 -0.24 1.61 40.37
N THR A 239 0.68 0.74 40.79
CA THR A 239 0.52 -0.73 40.84
C THR A 239 0.68 -1.30 42.26
N ALA A 240 0.47 -0.47 43.30
CA ALA A 240 0.57 -0.92 44.69
C ALA A 240 -0.44 -2.05 44.98
N PRO A 241 -0.05 -3.09 45.74
CA PRO A 241 -0.93 -4.24 46.02
C PRO A 241 -2.15 -3.85 46.87
N ASP A 242 -2.00 -2.87 47.74
CA ASP A 242 -2.99 -2.33 48.67
C ASP A 242 -3.67 -1.05 48.17
N ARG A 243 -3.49 -0.68 46.89
CA ARG A 243 -4.17 0.46 46.26
C ARG A 243 -5.68 0.47 46.56
N ASP A 244 -6.22 1.66 46.82
CA ASP A 244 -7.64 1.89 47.06
C ASP A 244 -8.48 1.59 45.81
N ARG A 245 -7.94 1.92 44.62
CA ARG A 245 -8.60 1.67 43.34
C ARG A 245 -8.44 0.22 42.87
N HIS A 246 -9.52 -0.56 42.89
CA HIS A 246 -9.47 -1.98 42.52
C HIS A 246 -10.80 -2.53 42.00
N PHE A 247 -10.73 -3.72 41.41
CA PHE A 247 -11.90 -4.47 40.97
C PHE A 247 -12.32 -5.52 41.99
N THR A 248 -13.62 -5.80 42.03
CA THR A 248 -14.17 -6.94 42.77
C THR A 248 -15.05 -7.81 41.88
N VAL A 249 -15.07 -9.13 42.11
CA VAL A 249 -15.99 -10.08 41.48
C VAL A 249 -16.63 -10.90 42.59
N GLY A 250 -17.97 -10.95 42.63
CA GLY A 250 -18.69 -11.59 43.72
C GLY A 250 -18.35 -11.00 45.10
N GLY A 251 -18.05 -9.70 45.16
CA GLY A 251 -17.65 -9.00 46.39
C GLY A 251 -16.21 -9.25 46.86
N SER A 252 -15.41 -10.03 46.13
CA SER A 252 -14.00 -10.30 46.46
C SER A 252 -13.07 -9.53 45.53
N ARG A 253 -12.01 -8.92 46.07
CA ARG A 253 -10.97 -8.24 45.27
C ARG A 253 -10.32 -9.22 44.30
N VAL A 254 -10.14 -8.80 43.05
CA VAL A 254 -9.48 -9.58 42.00
C VAL A 254 -8.29 -8.81 41.41
N PRO A 255 -7.27 -9.51 40.85
CA PRO A 255 -6.16 -8.88 40.13
C PRO A 255 -6.63 -8.10 38.90
N GLY A 256 -6.05 -6.92 38.67
CA GLY A 256 -6.41 -6.00 37.58
C GLY A 256 -6.16 -4.53 37.94
N LEU A 257 -6.07 -3.64 36.97
CA LEU A 257 -5.78 -2.22 37.17
C LEU A 257 -7.02 -1.36 36.87
N ASN A 258 -7.56 -0.73 37.92
CA ASN A 258 -8.68 0.20 37.80
C ASN A 258 -8.16 1.64 37.83
N TRP A 259 -8.01 2.26 36.66
CA TRP A 259 -7.69 3.67 36.50
C TRP A 259 -8.90 4.51 36.06
N GLY A 260 -10.08 3.88 35.97
CA GLY A 260 -11.35 4.54 35.68
C GLY A 260 -11.83 5.48 36.79
N SER A 261 -13.03 6.02 36.62
CA SER A 261 -13.62 7.02 37.52
C SER A 261 -13.93 6.46 38.91
N GLY A 262 -14.52 5.26 38.98
CA GLY A 262 -14.86 4.56 40.22
C GLY A 262 -13.63 4.10 41.01
N GLU A 263 -13.67 4.22 42.33
CA GLU A 263 -12.61 3.74 43.22
C GLU A 263 -12.68 2.21 43.37
N VAL A 264 -13.83 1.68 43.76
CA VAL A 264 -14.09 0.23 43.81
C VAL A 264 -15.17 -0.12 42.81
N THR A 265 -14.81 -0.91 41.80
CA THR A 265 -15.72 -1.32 40.73
C THR A 265 -15.99 -2.81 40.83
N ALA A 266 -17.24 -3.20 41.11
CA ALA A 266 -17.68 -4.58 40.95
C ALA A 266 -17.78 -4.89 39.45
N LEU A 267 -17.21 -6.00 38.98
CA LEU A 267 -17.21 -6.38 37.57
C LEU A 267 -18.05 -7.64 37.32
N ASP A 268 -18.84 -7.61 36.26
CA ASP A 268 -19.29 -8.80 35.54
C ASP A 268 -18.51 -8.91 34.23
N THR A 269 -17.67 -9.94 34.12
CA THR A 269 -16.85 -10.20 32.93
C THR A 269 -17.45 -11.27 32.03
N THR A 270 -18.70 -11.69 32.27
CA THR A 270 -19.35 -12.78 31.55
C THR A 270 -20.28 -12.30 30.44
N GLN A 271 -20.79 -11.08 30.55
CA GLN A 271 -21.62 -10.40 29.56
C GLN A 271 -21.09 -8.98 29.32
N GLY A 272 -21.49 -8.40 28.19
CA GLY A 272 -21.27 -7.00 27.87
C GLY A 272 -22.38 -6.47 26.98
N ASP A 273 -22.61 -5.17 27.06
CA ASP A 273 -23.67 -4.48 26.33
C ASP A 273 -23.13 -3.74 25.11
N LEU A 274 -23.97 -3.67 24.07
CA LEU A 274 -23.86 -2.68 23.02
C LEU A 274 -24.74 -1.49 23.42
N LEU A 275 -24.10 -0.34 23.59
CA LEU A 275 -24.69 0.90 24.04
C LEU A 275 -24.85 1.88 22.88
N GLU A 276 -25.94 2.62 22.86
CA GLU A 276 -26.16 3.77 21.98
C GLU A 276 -26.32 5.03 22.82
N ALA A 277 -25.67 6.14 22.43
CA ALA A 277 -25.73 7.38 23.19
C ALA A 277 -27.12 8.02 23.09
N ASP A 278 -27.75 8.28 24.23
CA ASP A 278 -29.05 8.97 24.31
C ASP A 278 -28.86 10.49 24.12
N PRO A 279 -29.60 11.15 23.20
CA PRO A 279 -29.64 12.61 23.07
C PRO A 279 -29.94 13.38 24.38
N ALA A 280 -30.65 12.77 25.34
CA ALA A 280 -30.97 13.35 26.65
C ALA A 280 -29.82 13.24 27.67
N GLY A 281 -28.73 12.54 27.31
CA GLY A 281 -27.57 12.28 28.15
C GLY A 281 -27.67 10.93 28.87
N GLY A 282 -26.86 9.96 28.45
CA GLY A 282 -26.85 8.59 28.96
C GLY A 282 -26.59 7.58 27.85
N TYR A 283 -26.85 6.30 28.12
CA TYR A 283 -26.76 5.22 27.15
C TYR A 283 -28.01 4.36 27.18
N ASP A 284 -28.52 4.01 26.00
CA ASP A 284 -29.52 2.97 25.81
C ASP A 284 -28.84 1.64 25.50
N VAL A 285 -29.28 0.55 26.15
CA VAL A 285 -28.81 -0.80 25.85
C VAL A 285 -29.50 -1.29 24.59
N VAL A 286 -28.74 -1.43 23.51
CA VAL A 286 -29.21 -1.97 22.23
C VAL A 286 -29.30 -3.50 22.30
N SER A 287 -28.29 -4.14 22.88
CA SER A 287 -28.24 -5.60 23.03
C SER A 287 -27.21 -6.04 24.06
N THR A 288 -27.49 -7.10 24.79
CA THR A 288 -26.54 -7.78 25.70
C THR A 288 -26.02 -9.07 25.05
N SER A 289 -24.74 -9.37 25.18
CA SER A 289 -24.13 -10.60 24.65
C SER A 289 -23.03 -11.16 25.56
N PRO A 290 -22.74 -12.48 25.49
CA PRO A 290 -21.59 -13.05 26.17
C PRO A 290 -20.28 -12.43 25.71
N THR A 291 -19.33 -12.30 26.63
CA THR A 291 -18.00 -11.77 26.31
C THR A 291 -17.16 -12.79 25.53
N PRO A 292 -16.21 -12.34 24.69
CA PRO A 292 -15.51 -13.22 23.75
C PRO A 292 -14.32 -13.96 24.37
N TRP A 293 -13.86 -13.59 25.57
CA TRP A 293 -12.77 -14.28 26.25
C TRP A 293 -13.21 -15.60 26.90
N PRO A 294 -12.29 -16.55 27.16
CA PRO A 294 -12.63 -17.86 27.71
C PRO A 294 -13.42 -17.77 29.03
N ALA A 295 -14.54 -18.49 29.09
CA ALA A 295 -15.36 -18.60 30.29
C ALA A 295 -14.65 -19.41 31.40
N GLY A 296 -15.07 -19.20 32.66
CA GLY A 296 -14.62 -20.00 33.81
C GLY A 296 -13.36 -19.50 34.52
N ARG A 297 -12.72 -18.43 34.05
CA ARG A 297 -11.69 -17.69 34.78
C ARG A 297 -11.91 -16.18 34.69
N THR A 298 -11.72 -15.48 35.80
CA THR A 298 -11.73 -14.02 35.80
C THR A 298 -10.50 -13.49 35.04
N PRO A 299 -10.67 -12.66 34.00
CA PRO A 299 -9.56 -12.06 33.28
C PRO A 299 -8.83 -11.02 34.14
N TYR A 300 -7.58 -10.72 33.79
CA TYR A 300 -6.90 -9.54 34.32
C TYR A 300 -7.36 -8.31 33.53
N VAL A 301 -8.22 -7.50 34.14
CA VAL A 301 -8.80 -6.30 33.49
C VAL A 301 -7.91 -5.09 33.73
N VAL A 302 -7.68 -4.29 32.69
CA VAL A 302 -7.15 -2.93 32.80
C VAL A 302 -8.23 -1.98 32.26
N ALA A 303 -8.83 -1.18 33.14
CA ALA A 303 -9.78 -0.14 32.74
C ALA A 303 -9.13 1.24 32.89
N ALA A 304 -9.14 2.00 31.79
CA ALA A 304 -8.52 3.31 31.73
C ALA A 304 -9.11 4.13 30.58
N ASP A 305 -9.04 5.45 30.70
CA ASP A 305 -9.19 6.33 29.55
C ASP A 305 -7.97 6.18 28.63
N GLY A 306 -8.09 6.63 27.37
CA GLY A 306 -6.99 6.60 26.42
C GLY A 306 -7.46 6.40 24.99
N GLY A 307 -6.58 5.81 24.18
CA GLY A 307 -6.80 5.53 22.78
C GLY A 307 -5.86 4.44 22.27
N ARG A 308 -5.74 4.33 20.95
CA ARG A 308 -4.83 3.35 20.31
C ARG A 308 -3.34 3.57 20.61
N ASP A 309 -2.93 4.81 20.85
CA ASP A 309 -1.52 5.23 20.94
C ASP A 309 -1.06 5.58 22.38
N ARG A 310 -2.01 5.75 23.31
CA ARG A 310 -1.78 6.24 24.68
C ARG A 310 -2.80 5.65 25.66
N VAL A 311 -2.39 5.47 26.92
CA VAL A 311 -3.28 5.00 28.00
C VAL A 311 -3.15 5.93 29.20
N ALA A 312 -4.26 6.35 29.79
CA ALA A 312 -4.29 7.23 30.93
C ALA A 312 -4.24 6.44 32.25
N ALA A 313 -3.11 6.51 32.96
CA ALA A 313 -2.97 5.94 34.29
C ALA A 313 -3.33 6.96 35.37
N ARG A 314 -4.14 6.55 36.35
CA ARG A 314 -4.51 7.38 37.49
C ARG A 314 -3.66 7.03 38.70
N LEU A 315 -2.96 8.03 39.24
CA LEU A 315 -2.11 7.89 40.42
C LEU A 315 -2.93 7.93 41.72
N PRO A 316 -2.37 7.47 42.85
CA PRO A 316 -3.02 7.52 44.15
C PRO A 316 -3.42 8.94 44.60
N ASP A 317 -2.67 9.96 44.18
CA ASP A 317 -2.98 11.37 44.46
C ASP A 317 -4.10 11.96 43.58
N GLY A 318 -4.68 11.14 42.69
CA GLY A 318 -5.74 11.50 41.77
C GLY A 318 -5.27 12.08 40.44
N THR A 319 -3.97 12.37 40.29
CA THR A 319 -3.41 12.88 39.03
C THR A 319 -3.49 11.82 37.93
N VAL A 320 -3.65 12.27 36.69
CA VAL A 320 -3.72 11.40 35.51
C VAL A 320 -2.46 11.58 34.68
N ARG A 321 -1.86 10.47 34.26
CA ARG A 321 -0.65 10.43 33.45
C ARG A 321 -0.90 9.65 32.17
N GLU A 322 -0.63 10.28 31.04
CA GLU A 322 -0.64 9.63 29.73
C GLU A 322 0.62 8.80 29.55
N LEU A 323 0.45 7.50 29.29
CA LEU A 323 1.52 6.53 29.08
C LEU A 323 1.68 6.23 27.60
N ASP A 324 2.93 6.10 27.13
CA ASP A 324 3.21 5.48 25.83
C ASP A 324 2.98 3.95 25.88
N ILE A 325 2.88 3.31 24.70
CA ILE A 325 2.54 1.89 24.61
C ILE A 325 3.59 1.01 25.30
N GLU A 326 4.88 1.30 25.12
CA GLU A 326 5.97 0.55 25.71
C GLU A 326 6.00 0.66 27.23
N GLU A 327 5.78 1.86 27.77
CA GLU A 327 5.71 2.12 29.21
C GLU A 327 4.50 1.40 29.83
N PHE A 328 3.32 1.56 29.24
CA PHE A 328 2.11 0.85 29.64
C PHE A 328 2.36 -0.67 29.68
N THR A 329 3.00 -1.18 28.62
CA THR A 329 3.32 -2.60 28.49
C THR A 329 4.23 -3.10 29.61
N GLU A 330 5.30 -2.37 29.95
CA GLU A 330 6.21 -2.74 31.04
C GLU A 330 5.56 -2.59 32.43
N LEU A 331 4.66 -1.61 32.60
CA LEU A 331 3.93 -1.41 33.85
C LEU A 331 2.95 -2.56 34.13
N VAL A 332 2.13 -2.92 33.15
CA VAL A 332 1.17 -4.03 33.24
C VAL A 332 1.92 -5.37 33.40
N ALA A 333 3.00 -5.58 32.64
CA ALA A 333 3.79 -6.82 32.75
C ALA A 333 4.40 -7.00 34.16
N ALA A 334 4.83 -5.90 34.79
CA ALA A 334 5.37 -5.96 36.14
C ALA A 334 4.29 -6.25 37.19
N ASP A 335 3.09 -5.68 37.06
CA ASP A 335 1.99 -5.97 37.97
C ASP A 335 1.51 -7.42 37.82
N LEU A 336 1.36 -7.92 36.60
CA LEU A 336 1.05 -9.33 36.31
C LEU A 336 2.07 -10.28 36.93
N ALA A 337 3.37 -9.96 36.84
CA ALA A 337 4.43 -10.77 37.44
C ALA A 337 4.35 -10.79 38.97
N ARG A 338 3.93 -9.68 39.59
CA ARG A 338 3.71 -9.58 41.05
C ARG A 338 2.49 -10.40 41.49
N GLU A 339 1.40 -10.36 40.72
CA GLU A 339 0.17 -11.12 40.99
C GLU A 339 0.35 -12.63 40.78
N ALA A 340 1.41 -13.06 40.08
CA ALA A 340 1.76 -14.46 39.86
C ALA A 340 0.62 -15.30 39.25
N LEU A 341 -0.16 -14.70 38.34
CA LEU A 341 -1.30 -15.35 37.70
C LEU A 341 -0.87 -16.54 36.82
N PRO A 342 -1.70 -17.61 36.69
CA PRO A 342 -1.49 -18.67 35.71
C PRO A 342 -1.37 -18.12 34.29
N ALA A 343 -0.46 -18.66 33.46
CA ALA A 343 -0.15 -18.11 32.14
C ALA A 343 -1.33 -18.07 31.15
N ASP A 344 -2.36 -18.89 31.38
CA ASP A 344 -3.58 -18.97 30.57
C ASP A 344 -4.68 -17.98 30.99
N VAL A 345 -4.45 -17.15 32.01
CA VAL A 345 -5.34 -16.01 32.32
C VAL A 345 -5.14 -14.92 31.26
N PRO A 346 -6.19 -14.55 30.50
CA PRO A 346 -6.10 -13.49 29.50
C PRO A 346 -6.06 -12.10 30.16
N VAL A 347 -5.51 -11.14 29.43
CA VAL A 347 -5.62 -9.72 29.76
C VAL A 347 -6.77 -9.12 28.95
N VAL A 348 -7.63 -8.33 29.58
CA VAL A 348 -8.70 -7.58 28.90
C VAL A 348 -8.44 -6.10 29.08
N LEU A 349 -8.31 -5.38 27.97
CA LEU A 349 -8.14 -3.94 27.94
C LEU A 349 -9.49 -3.28 27.73
N ALA A 350 -10.05 -2.73 28.80
CA ALA A 350 -11.18 -1.82 28.74
C ALA A 350 -10.66 -0.38 28.55
N VAL A 351 -10.01 -0.17 27.41
CA VAL A 351 -9.43 1.10 26.98
C VAL A 351 -9.98 1.42 25.59
N PRO A 352 -10.59 2.60 25.37
CA PRO A 352 -11.18 2.96 24.07
C PRO A 352 -10.18 2.80 22.92
N PHE A 353 -10.61 2.23 21.79
CA PHE A 353 -9.82 2.09 20.57
C PHE A 353 -8.47 1.35 20.73
N ALA A 354 -8.26 0.61 21.82
CA ALA A 354 -6.97 -0.03 22.09
C ALA A 354 -6.56 -1.05 21.02
N ALA A 355 -7.52 -1.59 20.27
CA ALA A 355 -7.27 -2.47 19.14
C ALA A 355 -7.51 -1.81 17.76
N ASP A 356 -7.60 -0.48 17.66
CA ASP A 356 -7.64 0.20 16.37
C ASP A 356 -6.25 0.20 15.70
N GLY A 357 -6.22 0.41 14.39
CA GLY A 357 -4.96 0.49 13.66
C GLY A 357 -4.21 -0.85 13.56
N LEU A 358 -2.88 -0.78 13.67
CA LEU A 358 -1.98 -1.94 13.50
C LEU A 358 -2.00 -2.93 14.66
N LEU A 359 -2.80 -2.68 15.71
CA LEU A 359 -2.88 -3.48 16.93
C LEU A 359 -1.59 -3.44 17.78
N ASP A 360 -0.83 -2.35 17.69
CA ASP A 360 0.49 -2.25 18.33
C ASP A 360 0.40 -2.42 19.84
N LEU A 361 -0.58 -1.78 20.50
CA LEU A 361 -0.78 -1.84 21.94
C LEU A 361 -1.05 -3.28 22.43
N PRO A 362 -2.13 -3.97 21.99
CA PRO A 362 -2.44 -5.30 22.50
C PRO A 362 -1.40 -6.34 22.08
N ARG A 363 -0.77 -6.21 20.90
CA ARG A 363 0.25 -7.18 20.45
C ARG A 363 1.57 -7.03 21.18
N ARG A 364 2.04 -5.81 21.47
CA ARG A 364 3.24 -5.60 22.29
C ARG A 364 3.02 -6.14 23.71
N LEU A 365 1.85 -5.91 24.29
CA LEU A 365 1.51 -6.45 25.60
C LEU A 365 1.44 -7.99 25.58
N ALA A 366 0.87 -8.58 24.54
CA ALA A 366 0.81 -10.04 24.37
C ALA A 366 2.21 -10.65 24.28
N ASP A 367 3.08 -10.09 23.43
CA ASP A 367 4.47 -10.53 23.29
C ASP A 367 5.26 -10.38 24.59
N ARG A 368 5.05 -9.27 25.31
CA ARG A 368 5.76 -8.99 26.55
C ARG A 368 5.36 -9.90 27.70
N THR A 369 4.09 -10.28 27.77
CA THR A 369 3.50 -11.03 28.89
C THR A 369 3.37 -12.53 28.61
N GLY A 370 3.44 -12.94 27.33
CA GLY A 370 3.17 -14.30 26.88
C GLY A 370 1.69 -14.71 27.00
N ARG A 371 0.78 -13.73 27.06
CA ARG A 371 -0.67 -13.94 27.28
C ARG A 371 -1.49 -13.44 26.10
N THR A 372 -2.67 -14.01 25.90
CA THR A 372 -3.65 -13.42 25.00
C THR A 372 -4.20 -12.12 25.60
N VAL A 373 -4.15 -11.05 24.80
CA VAL A 373 -4.70 -9.74 25.15
C VAL A 373 -5.95 -9.50 24.30
N TRP A 374 -7.08 -9.28 24.96
CA TRP A 374 -8.33 -8.86 24.34
C TRP A 374 -8.46 -7.35 24.43
N ALA A 375 -8.75 -6.71 23.30
CA ALA A 375 -8.98 -5.28 23.20
C ALA A 375 -10.00 -5.01 22.11
N HIS A 376 -10.71 -3.88 22.20
CA HIS A 376 -11.73 -3.50 21.24
C HIS A 376 -11.22 -2.42 20.29
N SER A 377 -11.55 -2.51 19.00
CA SER A 377 -11.10 -1.52 17.99
C SER A 377 -11.96 -0.25 17.99
N GLY A 378 -13.15 -0.29 18.57
CA GLY A 378 -14.01 0.88 18.79
C GLY A 378 -13.97 1.40 20.22
N ARG A 379 -14.92 2.28 20.55
CA ARG A 379 -15.07 2.84 21.89
C ARG A 379 -15.63 1.78 22.86
N VAL A 380 -15.02 1.67 24.04
CA VAL A 380 -15.52 0.86 25.16
C VAL A 380 -15.64 1.70 26.42
N THR A 381 -16.54 1.32 27.32
CA THR A 381 -16.69 1.91 28.66
C THR A 381 -16.81 0.82 29.72
N VAL A 382 -16.57 1.18 30.97
CA VAL A 382 -16.81 0.32 32.14
C VAL A 382 -17.76 1.06 33.06
N GLU A 383 -19.06 0.78 32.88
CA GLU A 383 -20.15 1.44 33.58
C GLU A 383 -21.12 0.41 34.17
N SER A 384 -21.92 0.84 35.14
CA SER A 384 -22.91 -0.01 35.80
C SER A 384 -24.21 0.77 36.01
N ALA A 385 -25.35 0.11 35.84
CA ALA A 385 -26.59 0.62 36.40
C ALA A 385 -26.49 0.73 37.93
N PRO A 386 -27.21 1.67 38.58
CA PRO A 386 -27.14 1.84 40.02
C PRO A 386 -27.45 0.55 40.80
N GLY A 387 -26.45 0.03 41.53
CA GLY A 387 -26.59 -1.20 42.34
C GLY A 387 -26.21 -2.50 41.63
N GLU A 388 -25.79 -2.44 40.38
CA GLU A 388 -25.35 -3.60 39.59
C GLU A 388 -23.82 -3.65 39.44
N ALA A 389 -23.30 -4.80 39.03
CA ALA A 389 -21.89 -4.91 38.66
C ALA A 389 -21.66 -4.27 37.29
N ALA A 390 -20.52 -3.60 37.11
CA ALA A 390 -20.14 -2.98 35.85
C ALA A 390 -19.74 -4.05 34.82
N THR A 391 -20.19 -3.87 33.59
CA THR A 391 -19.78 -4.65 32.42
C THR A 391 -18.74 -3.88 31.61
N ILE A 392 -18.16 -4.54 30.60
CA ILE A 392 -17.25 -3.89 29.65
C ILE A 392 -18.01 -3.75 28.34
N ASP A 393 -18.52 -2.55 28.10
CA ASP A 393 -19.54 -2.30 27.10
C ASP A 393 -18.96 -1.58 25.88
N VAL A 394 -19.53 -1.84 24.71
CA VAL A 394 -19.17 -1.20 23.44
C VAL A 394 -20.11 -0.03 23.20
N VAL A 395 -19.57 1.15 22.93
CA VAL A 395 -20.38 2.35 22.67
C VAL A 395 -20.42 2.63 21.17
N ARG A 396 -21.61 2.55 20.58
CA ARG A 396 -21.87 2.96 19.21
C ARG A 396 -21.97 4.48 19.14
N THR A 397 -21.25 5.09 18.21
CA THR A 397 -21.35 6.52 17.89
C THR A 397 -21.61 6.67 16.38
N PRO A 398 -22.52 7.57 15.95
CA PRO A 398 -22.77 7.79 14.52
C PRO A 398 -21.50 8.17 13.75
N LYS A 399 -21.35 7.68 12.51
CA LYS A 399 -20.22 7.97 11.60
C LYS A 399 -18.83 7.58 12.13
N THR A 400 -18.77 6.68 13.11
CA THR A 400 -17.51 6.10 13.59
C THR A 400 -17.63 4.58 13.55
N PRO A 401 -16.55 3.87 13.20
CA PRO A 401 -16.58 2.41 13.20
C PRO A 401 -16.98 1.89 14.58
N ARG A 402 -17.94 0.97 14.61
CA ARG A 402 -18.36 0.28 15.84
C ARG A 402 -17.17 -0.47 16.43
N GLY A 403 -16.37 -1.12 15.59
CA GLY A 403 -15.26 -1.98 15.96
C GLY A 403 -15.70 -3.37 16.41
N ASP A 404 -14.70 -4.18 16.75
CA ASP A 404 -14.85 -5.57 17.19
C ASP A 404 -13.82 -5.90 18.29
N TRP A 405 -14.16 -6.90 19.11
CA TRP A 405 -13.23 -7.48 20.07
C TRP A 405 -12.19 -8.35 19.36
N ILE A 406 -10.91 -8.09 19.61
CA ILE A 406 -9.79 -8.74 18.93
C ILE A 406 -8.89 -9.43 19.94
N ALA A 407 -8.69 -10.73 19.77
CA ALA A 407 -7.70 -11.51 20.51
C ALA A 407 -6.31 -11.38 19.87
N SER A 408 -5.39 -10.73 20.57
CA SER A 408 -3.98 -10.67 20.20
C SER A 408 -3.20 -11.76 20.95
N ALA A 409 -2.78 -12.79 20.22
CA ALA A 409 -1.88 -13.83 20.73
C ALA A 409 -0.41 -13.37 20.66
N PRO A 410 0.47 -13.91 21.51
CA PRO A 410 1.92 -13.67 21.40
C PRO A 410 2.47 -14.11 20.03
N GLY A 411 3.50 -13.41 19.55
CA GLY A 411 4.20 -13.62 18.27
C GLY A 411 3.81 -12.65 17.16
N LEU A 412 2.83 -11.76 17.38
CA LEU A 412 2.30 -10.85 16.36
C LEU A 412 2.75 -9.38 16.53
N GLY A 413 3.46 -9.03 17.60
CA GLY A 413 3.93 -7.67 17.85
C GLY A 413 4.89 -7.15 16.78
N PRO A 414 5.00 -5.82 16.62
CA PRO A 414 5.89 -5.22 15.64
C PRO A 414 7.35 -5.63 15.90
N ASP A 415 8.15 -5.73 14.83
CA ASP A 415 9.59 -5.95 14.98
C ASP A 415 10.24 -4.65 15.50
N PRO A 416 10.91 -4.67 16.66
CA PRO A 416 11.50 -3.46 17.24
C PRO A 416 12.60 -2.83 16.38
N ASP A 417 13.22 -3.59 15.46
CA ASP A 417 14.30 -3.11 14.58
C ASP A 417 13.81 -2.75 13.15
N ASP A 418 12.49 -2.74 12.89
CA ASP A 418 11.92 -2.49 11.56
C ASP A 418 12.19 -1.05 11.08
N ASP A 419 13.06 -0.89 10.08
CA ASP A 419 13.42 0.41 9.49
C ASP A 419 12.63 0.67 8.20
N VAL A 420 11.39 1.11 8.39
CA VAL A 420 10.45 1.40 7.30
C VAL A 420 10.28 2.89 7.04
N PRO A 421 9.85 3.28 5.82
CA PRO A 421 9.43 4.66 5.55
C PRO A 421 8.35 5.12 6.54
N ALA A 422 8.44 6.37 7.01
CA ALA A 422 7.52 6.89 8.05
C ALA A 422 6.03 6.74 7.69
N TRP A 423 5.69 6.91 6.40
CA TRP A 423 4.30 6.81 5.92
C TRP A 423 3.65 5.45 6.22
N HIS A 424 4.43 4.38 6.40
CA HIS A 424 3.93 3.05 6.77
C HIS A 424 3.14 3.03 8.08
N HIS A 425 3.44 3.94 9.01
CA HIS A 425 2.74 4.07 10.29
C HIS A 425 1.53 5.02 10.19
N GLU A 426 1.49 5.83 9.15
CA GLU A 426 0.41 6.77 8.85
C GLU A 426 -0.76 6.14 8.09
N VAL A 427 -0.62 4.90 7.63
CA VAL A 427 -1.70 4.16 6.98
C VAL A 427 -2.79 3.80 7.99
N VAL A 428 -4.05 4.12 7.67
CA VAL A 428 -5.21 3.60 8.36
C VAL A 428 -5.34 2.12 8.01
N SER A 429 -5.24 1.25 9.02
CA SER A 429 -5.33 -0.20 8.81
C SER A 429 -6.13 -0.81 9.93
N ARG A 430 -7.30 -1.39 9.64
CA ARG A 430 -8.18 -2.01 10.67
C ARG A 430 -8.19 -3.51 10.51
N ALA A 431 -8.36 -4.24 11.61
CA ALA A 431 -8.57 -5.68 11.55
C ALA A 431 -10.00 -5.99 11.11
N LEU A 432 -10.16 -6.91 10.16
CA LEU A 432 -11.46 -7.46 9.80
C LEU A 432 -11.72 -8.70 10.64
N VAL A 433 -12.80 -8.67 11.43
CA VAL A 433 -13.19 -9.76 12.34
C VAL A 433 -14.44 -10.42 11.80
N SER A 434 -14.38 -11.74 11.61
CA SER A 434 -15.50 -12.52 11.12
C SER A 434 -16.62 -12.58 12.16
N ALA A 435 -17.84 -12.21 11.77
CA ALA A 435 -19.03 -12.38 12.60
C ALA A 435 -19.38 -13.87 12.82
N LEU A 436 -18.83 -14.79 12.02
CA LEU A 436 -19.01 -16.23 12.21
C LEU A 436 -18.10 -16.81 13.29
N THR A 437 -16.83 -16.41 13.28
CA THR A 437 -15.78 -17.08 14.06
C THR A 437 -15.23 -16.23 15.20
N GLY A 438 -15.49 -14.92 15.19
CA GLY A 438 -14.86 -13.96 16.11
C GLY A 438 -13.35 -13.81 15.89
N ARG A 439 -12.81 -14.32 14.78
CA ARG A 439 -11.38 -14.30 14.46
C ARG A 439 -11.06 -13.24 13.42
N GLN A 440 -9.86 -12.69 13.49
CA GLN A 440 -9.34 -11.84 12.44
C GLN A 440 -9.19 -12.65 11.14
N ILE A 441 -9.87 -12.22 10.07
CA ILE A 441 -9.82 -12.83 8.72
C ILE A 441 -9.06 -11.96 7.71
N GLY A 442 -8.74 -10.72 8.07
CA GLY A 442 -8.14 -9.79 7.13
C GLY A 442 -7.85 -8.42 7.72
N ARG A 443 -7.68 -7.44 6.83
CA ARG A 443 -7.59 -6.03 7.19
C ARG A 443 -8.19 -5.12 6.11
N ALA A 444 -8.73 -3.98 6.55
CA ALA A 444 -9.25 -2.92 5.70
C ALA A 444 -8.42 -1.63 5.81
N SER A 445 -8.47 -0.77 4.79
CA SER A 445 -7.84 0.56 4.74
C SER A 445 -8.76 1.59 4.08
N HIS A 446 -9.67 2.14 4.88
CA HIS A 446 -10.65 3.17 4.49
C HIS A 446 -10.69 4.30 5.52
N HIS A 447 -11.18 5.48 5.16
CA HIS A 447 -11.39 6.53 6.16
C HIS A 447 -12.45 6.09 7.18
N PRO A 448 -12.39 6.53 8.46
CA PRO A 448 -13.27 6.00 9.50
C PRO A 448 -14.77 6.16 9.21
N ALA A 449 -15.20 7.31 8.68
CA ALA A 449 -16.62 7.58 8.42
C ALA A 449 -17.16 6.69 7.29
N GLU A 450 -16.45 6.66 6.17
CA GLU A 450 -16.70 5.77 5.04
C GLU A 450 -16.72 4.29 5.46
N PHE A 451 -15.72 3.83 6.21
CA PHE A 451 -15.69 2.44 6.68
C PHE A 451 -16.95 2.11 7.50
N ALA A 452 -17.36 3.00 8.40
CA ALA A 452 -18.53 2.78 9.25
C ALA A 452 -19.86 2.80 8.47
N GLU A 453 -19.92 3.57 7.38
CA GLU A 453 -21.13 3.76 6.57
C GLU A 453 -21.30 2.64 5.54
N ASP A 454 -20.23 2.31 4.80
CA ASP A 454 -20.34 1.53 3.56
C ASP A 454 -19.75 0.11 3.67
N PHE A 455 -18.81 -0.14 4.58
CA PHE A 455 -18.00 -1.37 4.56
C PHE A 455 -18.16 -2.24 5.81
N GLU A 456 -18.19 -1.63 6.99
CA GLU A 456 -17.93 -2.30 8.26
C GLU A 456 -18.86 -3.50 8.52
N GLU A 457 -20.15 -3.41 8.18
CA GLU A 457 -21.08 -4.51 8.42
C GLU A 457 -20.87 -5.66 7.43
N ASP A 458 -20.82 -5.40 6.13
CA ASP A 458 -20.66 -6.44 5.12
C ASP A 458 -19.29 -7.13 5.22
N ASP A 459 -18.23 -6.38 5.57
CA ASP A 459 -16.87 -6.90 5.70
C ASP A 459 -16.72 -7.99 6.78
N ARG A 460 -17.58 -7.97 7.81
CA ARG A 460 -17.64 -9.02 8.84
C ARG A 460 -18.09 -10.36 8.30
N HIS A 461 -18.68 -10.40 7.10
CA HIS A 461 -19.25 -11.60 6.49
C HIS A 461 -18.55 -12.02 5.20
N LEU A 462 -17.38 -11.43 4.87
CA LEU A 462 -16.60 -11.81 3.68
C LEU A 462 -16.26 -13.31 3.63
N ASP A 463 -16.09 -13.96 4.79
CA ASP A 463 -15.86 -15.40 4.89
C ASP A 463 -17.08 -16.28 4.58
N ARG A 464 -18.26 -15.66 4.37
CA ARG A 464 -19.51 -16.32 3.96
C ARG A 464 -19.87 -16.05 2.50
N MET A 465 -19.20 -15.12 1.83
CA MET A 465 -19.51 -14.71 0.46
C MET A 465 -18.93 -15.67 -0.58
N GLY A 466 -19.58 -16.82 -0.76
CA GLY A 466 -19.18 -17.84 -1.75
C GLY A 466 -19.67 -17.58 -3.18
N THR A 467 -20.49 -16.54 -3.38
CA THR A 467 -21.12 -16.21 -4.67
C THR A 467 -21.01 -14.72 -4.96
N PHE A 468 -21.27 -14.36 -6.22
CA PHE A 468 -21.34 -12.97 -6.66
C PHE A 468 -22.46 -12.73 -7.67
N VAL A 469 -22.86 -11.47 -7.84
CA VAL A 469 -23.76 -11.02 -8.90
C VAL A 469 -23.10 -9.91 -9.72
N HIS A 470 -23.60 -9.70 -10.93
CA HIS A 470 -23.32 -8.49 -11.69
C HIS A 470 -24.34 -7.42 -11.36
N ASP A 471 -23.86 -6.19 -11.16
CA ASP A 471 -24.68 -5.00 -10.94
C ASP A 471 -24.50 -4.05 -12.12
N ASP A 472 -25.61 -3.70 -12.77
CA ASP A 472 -25.65 -2.83 -13.94
C ASP A 472 -26.06 -1.42 -13.50
N PRO A 473 -25.09 -0.49 -13.36
CA PRO A 473 -25.37 0.86 -12.88
C PRO A 473 -26.20 1.69 -13.88
N ALA A 474 -26.18 1.34 -15.17
CA ALA A 474 -26.96 2.03 -16.19
C ALA A 474 -28.46 1.72 -16.09
N THR A 475 -28.81 0.49 -15.65
CA THR A 475 -30.21 0.04 -15.59
C THR A 475 -30.76 -0.24 -14.19
N ASP A 476 -29.93 -0.14 -13.15
CA ASP A 476 -30.24 -0.50 -11.75
C ASP A 476 -30.78 -1.93 -11.64
N ARG A 477 -30.04 -2.88 -12.23
CA ARG A 477 -30.42 -4.30 -12.32
C ARG A 477 -29.30 -5.23 -11.94
N LEU A 478 -29.70 -6.35 -11.36
CA LEU A 478 -28.80 -7.43 -10.97
C LEU A 478 -28.95 -8.63 -11.89
N SER A 479 -27.84 -9.30 -12.15
CA SER A 479 -27.85 -10.63 -12.74
C SER A 479 -28.19 -11.73 -11.72
N GLY A 480 -28.24 -12.98 -12.18
CA GLY A 480 -28.32 -14.13 -11.27
C GLY A 480 -27.02 -14.33 -10.50
N ALA A 481 -27.04 -15.14 -9.44
CA ALA A 481 -25.85 -15.46 -8.67
C ALA A 481 -24.92 -16.43 -9.42
N TYR A 482 -23.63 -16.18 -9.35
CA TYR A 482 -22.53 -17.00 -9.89
C TYR A 482 -21.61 -17.46 -8.75
N ASP A 483 -20.95 -18.60 -8.95
CA ASP A 483 -19.93 -19.07 -8.00
C ASP A 483 -18.69 -18.18 -8.04
N LEU A 484 -18.18 -17.80 -6.86
CA LEU A 484 -16.97 -16.99 -6.76
C LEU A 484 -15.72 -17.88 -6.88
N PRO A 485 -14.80 -17.61 -7.83
CA PRO A 485 -13.57 -18.39 -7.99
C PRO A 485 -12.72 -18.40 -6.72
N ARG A 486 -12.03 -19.51 -6.44
CA ARG A 486 -11.14 -19.63 -5.28
C ARG A 486 -10.05 -20.67 -5.50
N PRO A 487 -8.79 -20.42 -5.09
CA PRO A 487 -7.69 -21.37 -5.23
C PRO A 487 -7.69 -22.46 -4.16
N GLY A 488 -8.54 -22.32 -3.13
CA GLY A 488 -8.64 -23.25 -2.01
C GLY A 488 -9.84 -22.95 -1.10
N PRO A 489 -9.90 -23.56 0.10
CA PRO A 489 -10.97 -23.32 1.07
C PRO A 489 -11.08 -21.85 1.50
N GLU A 490 -12.31 -21.37 1.75
CA GLU A 490 -12.57 -19.97 2.14
C GLU A 490 -12.03 -19.61 3.54
N ASP A 491 -11.91 -20.57 4.46
CA ASP A 491 -11.34 -20.34 5.80
C ASP A 491 -9.81 -20.12 5.77
N ARG A 492 -9.18 -20.34 4.61
CA ARG A 492 -7.74 -20.11 4.37
C ARG A 492 -7.45 -18.76 3.70
N ALA A 493 -8.46 -17.99 3.41
CA ALA A 493 -8.31 -16.74 2.70
C ALA A 493 -8.05 -15.56 3.65
N TYR A 494 -7.06 -14.75 3.31
CA TYR A 494 -6.72 -13.52 4.00
C TYR A 494 -7.29 -12.33 3.23
N ARG A 495 -8.24 -11.61 3.82
CA ARG A 495 -9.01 -10.56 3.15
C ARG A 495 -8.27 -9.23 3.24
N LEU A 496 -8.11 -8.55 2.11
CA LEU A 496 -7.55 -7.22 2.06
C LEU A 496 -8.54 -6.30 1.34
N ASP A 497 -9.13 -5.40 2.10
CA ASP A 497 -10.14 -4.45 1.65
C ASP A 497 -9.57 -3.02 1.62
N MET A 498 -9.72 -2.35 0.49
CA MET A 498 -9.34 -0.95 0.24
C MET A 498 -9.78 -0.54 -1.16
N HIS A 499 -9.77 0.78 -1.41
CA HIS A 499 -9.90 1.29 -2.76
C HIS A 499 -8.75 0.91 -3.67
N GLY A 500 -9.05 0.79 -4.95
CA GLY A 500 -8.07 0.48 -5.99
C GLY A 500 -8.52 1.01 -7.34
N ARG A 501 -7.55 1.10 -8.23
CA ARG A 501 -7.74 1.46 -9.64
C ARG A 501 -6.77 0.63 -10.48
N PRO A 502 -6.91 0.59 -11.82
CA PRO A 502 -6.00 -0.17 -12.67
C PRO A 502 -4.51 0.08 -12.34
N GLY A 503 -3.81 -0.98 -11.93
CA GLY A 503 -2.38 -0.94 -11.59
C GLY A 503 -1.98 -0.32 -10.23
N ALA A 504 -2.91 0.07 -9.34
CA ALA A 504 -2.56 0.69 -8.05
C ALA A 504 -3.51 0.32 -6.91
N LEU A 505 -2.99 0.30 -5.67
CA LEU A 505 -3.79 0.27 -4.45
C LEU A 505 -3.88 1.68 -3.86
N ILE A 506 -5.00 2.03 -3.23
CA ILE A 506 -5.23 3.34 -2.62
C ILE A 506 -5.36 3.16 -1.11
N LEU A 507 -4.43 3.73 -0.35
CA LEU A 507 -4.40 3.64 1.11
C LEU A 507 -4.94 4.92 1.74
N ALA A 508 -5.92 4.78 2.63
CA ALA A 508 -6.35 5.86 3.50
C ALA A 508 -5.26 6.21 4.51
N MET A 509 -4.97 7.50 4.65
CA MET A 509 -3.95 8.03 5.55
C MET A 509 -4.60 8.65 6.79
N ARG A 510 -3.87 8.66 7.91
CA ARG A 510 -4.34 9.18 9.20
C ARG A 510 -4.64 10.68 9.18
N ASP A 511 -4.02 11.43 8.27
CA ASP A 511 -4.23 12.87 8.08
C ASP A 511 -5.48 13.19 7.26
N GLY A 512 -6.24 12.18 6.82
CA GLY A 512 -7.44 12.36 5.99
C GLY A 512 -7.16 12.36 4.48
N THR A 513 -5.90 12.23 4.05
CA THR A 513 -5.53 12.08 2.64
C THR A 513 -5.54 10.62 2.21
N THR A 514 -5.40 10.39 0.90
CA THR A 514 -5.14 9.06 0.34
C THR A 514 -3.73 9.00 -0.26
N ARG A 515 -3.17 7.79 -0.32
CA ARG A 515 -1.90 7.49 -0.98
C ARG A 515 -2.08 6.36 -1.96
N ASP A 516 -1.80 6.64 -3.23
CA ASP A 516 -1.66 5.61 -4.24
C ASP A 516 -0.29 4.93 -4.08
N ILE A 517 -0.29 3.60 -4.09
CA ILE A 517 0.93 2.79 -4.09
C ILE A 517 0.97 1.88 -5.30
N ASP A 518 2.15 1.80 -5.91
CA ASP A 518 2.43 1.02 -7.11
C ASP A 518 3.03 -0.37 -6.77
N GLU A 519 3.47 -1.09 -7.80
CA GLU A 519 4.04 -2.43 -7.67
C GLU A 519 5.32 -2.49 -6.81
N ARG A 520 6.05 -1.37 -6.72
CA ARG A 520 7.31 -1.25 -5.98
C ARG A 520 7.05 -1.07 -4.49
N GLU A 521 5.95 -0.40 -4.14
CA GLU A 521 5.60 -0.08 -2.75
C GLU A 521 4.67 -1.12 -2.11
N ALA A 522 3.74 -1.73 -2.85
CA ALA A 522 2.75 -2.67 -2.32
C ALA A 522 3.36 -3.94 -1.71
N GLY A 523 4.34 -4.53 -2.41
CA GLY A 523 5.00 -5.76 -1.97
C GLY A 523 5.73 -5.62 -0.62
N PRO A 524 6.66 -4.65 -0.47
CA PRO A 524 7.32 -4.36 0.80
C PRO A 524 6.33 -4.03 1.94
N TRP A 525 5.27 -3.28 1.63
CA TRP A 525 4.25 -2.92 2.62
C TRP A 525 3.43 -4.13 3.12
N LEU A 526 3.13 -5.11 2.27
CA LEU A 526 2.42 -6.34 2.65
C LEU A 526 3.32 -7.36 3.37
N ARG A 527 4.54 -7.61 2.87
CA ARG A 527 5.44 -8.66 3.38
C ARG A 527 5.85 -8.51 4.84
N ARG A 528 5.85 -7.29 5.39
CA ARG A 528 6.18 -7.07 6.81
C ARG A 528 5.06 -7.45 7.77
N ARG A 529 3.85 -7.69 7.25
CA ARG A 529 2.66 -7.75 8.08
C ARG A 529 2.48 -9.13 8.69
N LYS A 530 2.83 -9.25 9.97
CA LYS A 530 2.79 -10.52 10.72
C LYS A 530 1.42 -11.20 10.69
N SER A 531 0.30 -10.47 10.62
CA SER A 531 -1.02 -11.11 10.50
C SER A 531 -1.26 -11.84 9.17
N LEU A 532 -0.39 -11.66 8.17
CA LEU A 532 -0.36 -12.43 6.92
C LEU A 532 0.85 -13.38 6.87
N THR A 533 2.04 -12.91 7.26
CA THR A 533 3.28 -13.69 7.09
C THR A 533 3.47 -14.81 8.11
N THR A 534 2.76 -14.76 9.24
CA THR A 534 2.73 -15.86 10.21
C THR A 534 1.73 -16.95 9.86
N LEU A 535 0.85 -16.72 8.86
CA LEU A 535 -0.10 -17.73 8.40
C LEU A 535 0.61 -18.85 7.62
N PRO A 536 0.15 -20.11 7.75
CA PRO A 536 0.61 -21.22 6.91
C PRO A 536 0.60 -20.90 5.40
N LYS A 537 1.52 -21.50 4.63
CA LYS A 537 1.75 -21.17 3.21
C LYS A 537 0.59 -21.51 2.28
N ASP A 538 -0.31 -22.41 2.69
CA ASP A 538 -1.55 -22.77 2.00
C ASP A 538 -2.65 -21.69 2.10
N HIS A 539 -2.45 -20.63 2.90
CA HIS A 539 -3.33 -19.47 2.90
C HIS A 539 -3.11 -18.63 1.64
N TRP A 540 -4.21 -18.07 1.12
CA TRP A 540 -4.25 -17.25 -0.08
C TRP A 540 -4.81 -15.86 0.24
N VAL A 541 -4.66 -14.90 -0.67
CA VAL A 541 -5.11 -13.51 -0.46
C VAL A 541 -6.35 -13.24 -1.30
N ASP A 542 -7.34 -12.63 -0.68
CA ASP A 542 -8.56 -12.17 -1.33
C ASP A 542 -8.53 -10.64 -1.42
N LEU A 543 -8.38 -10.09 -2.63
CA LEU A 543 -8.37 -8.65 -2.86
C LEU A 543 -9.81 -8.16 -3.06
N VAL A 544 -10.36 -7.58 -2.00
CA VAL A 544 -11.60 -6.80 -1.98
C VAL A 544 -11.24 -5.39 -2.45
N VAL A 545 -10.81 -5.28 -3.71
CA VAL A 545 -10.19 -4.06 -4.27
C VAL A 545 -10.58 -3.90 -5.74
N CYS A 546 -11.28 -2.81 -6.08
CA CYS A 546 -11.66 -2.47 -7.46
C CYS A 546 -10.46 -2.56 -8.41
N TRP A 547 -10.69 -3.14 -9.59
CA TRP A 547 -9.67 -3.26 -10.65
C TRP A 547 -8.37 -3.98 -10.24
N SER A 548 -8.36 -4.78 -9.16
CA SER A 548 -7.18 -5.54 -8.71
C SER A 548 -6.62 -6.51 -9.76
N GLY A 549 -7.44 -6.94 -10.71
CA GLY A 549 -7.08 -7.77 -11.86
C GLY A 549 -6.52 -7.00 -13.05
N ALA A 550 -6.64 -5.68 -13.05
CA ALA A 550 -6.31 -4.83 -14.18
C ALA A 550 -4.89 -4.25 -14.03
N PRO A 551 -4.01 -4.43 -15.03
CA PRO A 551 -2.78 -3.64 -15.13
C PRO A 551 -3.09 -2.15 -15.34
N ARG A 552 -2.06 -1.30 -15.25
CA ARG A 552 -2.21 0.14 -15.46
C ARG A 552 -2.68 0.45 -16.89
N ASP A 553 -3.61 1.39 -17.01
CA ASP A 553 -4.14 1.82 -18.30
C ASP A 553 -3.09 2.54 -19.16
N SER A 554 -2.91 2.02 -20.37
CA SER A 554 -1.98 2.51 -21.38
C SER A 554 -2.66 3.33 -22.48
N ALA A 555 -3.99 3.48 -22.47
CA ALA A 555 -4.73 4.26 -23.47
C ALA A 555 -4.26 5.72 -23.56
N VAL A 556 -4.40 6.31 -24.76
CA VAL A 556 -3.98 7.68 -25.05
C VAL A 556 -5.13 8.47 -25.71
N PRO A 557 -5.65 9.54 -25.08
CA PRO A 557 -5.38 9.96 -23.70
C PRO A 557 -5.88 8.93 -22.68
N ARG A 558 -5.35 8.97 -21.45
CA ARG A 558 -5.81 8.09 -20.38
C ARG A 558 -7.22 8.49 -19.92
N PRO A 559 -8.20 7.56 -19.90
CA PRO A 559 -9.53 7.81 -19.37
C PRO A 559 -9.54 8.04 -17.85
N SER A 560 -10.66 8.55 -17.33
CA SER A 560 -10.92 8.59 -15.89
C SER A 560 -11.42 7.23 -15.41
N ALA A 561 -10.65 6.56 -14.56
CA ALA A 561 -11.02 5.25 -13.99
C ALA A 561 -11.96 5.35 -12.76
N ALA A 562 -12.44 6.55 -12.43
CA ALA A 562 -13.28 6.79 -11.26
C ALA A 562 -14.79 6.75 -11.55
N SER A 563 -15.18 6.86 -12.82
CA SER A 563 -16.60 6.84 -13.25
C SER A 563 -17.04 5.43 -13.64
N ASP A 564 -18.31 5.12 -13.41
CA ASP A 564 -18.98 3.90 -13.91
C ASP A 564 -19.05 3.83 -15.45
N ALA A 565 -18.76 4.93 -16.15
CA ALA A 565 -18.61 4.98 -17.60
C ALA A 565 -17.29 4.38 -18.12
N TYR A 566 -16.37 4.02 -17.23
CA TYR A 566 -15.07 3.48 -17.61
C TYR A 566 -15.16 2.02 -18.07
N ASP A 567 -15.01 1.77 -19.37
CA ASP A 567 -15.08 0.44 -20.01
C ASP A 567 -13.92 -0.51 -19.62
N GLY A 568 -12.86 0.00 -18.98
CA GLY A 568 -11.69 -0.76 -18.53
C GLY A 568 -10.37 -0.37 -19.22
N PRO A 569 -9.23 -0.87 -18.71
CA PRO A 569 -7.92 -0.43 -19.18
C PRO A 569 -7.47 -1.10 -20.47
N PHE A 570 -6.82 -0.33 -21.34
CA PHE A 570 -6.04 -0.86 -22.45
C PHE A 570 -4.62 -1.20 -21.99
N VAL A 571 -4.11 -2.37 -22.39
CA VAL A 571 -2.74 -2.83 -22.06
C VAL A 571 -2.08 -3.32 -23.35
N ALA A 572 -1.04 -2.60 -23.79
CA ALA A 572 -0.35 -2.91 -25.05
C ALA A 572 0.44 -4.23 -24.96
N ASP A 573 1.13 -4.48 -23.85
CA ASP A 573 1.87 -5.71 -23.60
C ASP A 573 1.58 -6.27 -22.20
N PRO A 574 0.62 -7.20 -22.08
CA PRO A 574 0.28 -7.82 -20.80
C PRO A 574 1.38 -8.76 -20.28
N LEU A 575 2.37 -9.14 -21.10
CA LEU A 575 3.51 -9.95 -20.65
C LEU A 575 4.56 -9.11 -19.92
N ALA A 576 4.65 -7.81 -20.22
CA ALA A 576 5.50 -6.87 -19.51
C ALA A 576 4.79 -6.25 -18.29
N THR A 577 3.54 -5.82 -18.46
CA THR A 577 2.78 -5.08 -17.44
C THR A 577 1.65 -5.94 -16.88
N VAL A 578 1.79 -6.37 -15.63
CA VAL A 578 0.81 -7.25 -14.95
C VAL A 578 -0.05 -6.49 -13.95
N SER A 579 -1.09 -7.15 -13.46
CA SER A 579 -2.02 -6.56 -12.50
C SER A 579 -1.42 -6.42 -11.11
N MET A 580 -1.99 -5.53 -10.29
CA MET A 580 -1.62 -5.42 -8.88
C MET A 580 -1.83 -6.75 -8.14
N GLY A 581 -2.88 -7.51 -8.49
CA GLY A 581 -3.10 -8.86 -7.96
C GLY A 581 -1.93 -9.81 -8.24
N GLN A 582 -1.34 -9.77 -9.44
CA GLN A 582 -0.15 -10.56 -9.77
C GLN A 582 1.08 -10.10 -8.97
N HIS A 583 1.28 -8.79 -8.82
CA HIS A 583 2.37 -8.26 -7.98
C HIS A 583 2.23 -8.67 -6.51
N VAL A 584 1.00 -8.67 -5.96
CA VAL A 584 0.70 -9.17 -4.61
C VAL A 584 0.98 -10.67 -4.51
N ALA A 585 0.63 -11.46 -5.54
CA ALA A 585 0.90 -12.90 -5.57
C ALA A 585 2.40 -13.17 -5.47
N ASN A 586 3.19 -12.49 -6.31
CA ASN A 586 4.65 -12.59 -6.34
C ASN A 586 5.27 -12.16 -5.00
N ALA A 587 4.87 -11.00 -4.48
CA ALA A 587 5.45 -10.45 -3.26
C ALA A 587 5.12 -11.31 -2.02
N THR A 588 3.94 -11.92 -1.96
CA THR A 588 3.52 -12.72 -0.79
C THR A 588 3.86 -14.20 -0.93
N GLY A 589 4.14 -14.67 -2.15
CA GLY A 589 4.31 -16.09 -2.47
C GLY A 589 3.02 -16.89 -2.26
N ARG A 590 1.86 -16.28 -2.55
CA ARG A 590 0.52 -16.84 -2.30
C ARG A 590 -0.37 -16.64 -3.52
N ALA A 591 -1.34 -17.53 -3.71
CA ALA A 591 -2.41 -17.30 -4.70
C ALA A 591 -3.27 -16.09 -4.29
N VAL A 592 -3.83 -15.40 -5.29
CA VAL A 592 -4.62 -14.18 -5.12
C VAL A 592 -5.92 -14.27 -5.92
N ARG A 593 -7.06 -13.94 -5.31
CA ARG A 593 -8.31 -13.64 -6.01
C ARG A 593 -8.40 -12.16 -6.34
N LEU A 594 -8.77 -11.85 -7.58
CA LEU A 594 -8.78 -10.49 -8.13
C LEU A 594 -9.96 -10.28 -9.10
N ALA A 595 -10.28 -9.01 -9.38
CA ALA A 595 -11.40 -8.61 -10.25
C ALA A 595 -10.95 -7.66 -11.37
N TYR A 596 -11.46 -7.87 -12.59
CA TYR A 596 -11.22 -7.02 -13.77
C TYR A 596 -12.18 -5.83 -13.88
N GLY A 597 -12.83 -5.43 -12.79
CA GLY A 597 -13.78 -4.32 -12.77
C GLY A 597 -13.97 -3.75 -11.36
N SER A 598 -14.84 -2.75 -11.24
CA SER A 598 -15.32 -2.26 -9.94
C SER A 598 -16.08 -3.38 -9.22
N GLN A 599 -15.90 -3.48 -7.90
CA GLN A 599 -16.49 -4.54 -7.09
C GLN A 599 -16.99 -4.01 -5.75
N GLY A 600 -17.96 -4.71 -5.16
CA GLY A 600 -18.53 -4.36 -3.87
C GLY A 600 -19.01 -5.57 -3.09
N THR A 601 -19.71 -5.29 -2.00
CA THR A 601 -20.44 -6.27 -1.20
C THR A 601 -21.91 -5.91 -1.18
N ARG A 602 -22.74 -6.89 -0.87
CA ARG A 602 -24.14 -6.65 -0.56
C ARG A 602 -24.69 -7.73 0.35
N SER A 603 -25.73 -7.35 1.08
CA SER A 603 -26.58 -8.26 1.83
C SER A 603 -28.05 -8.13 1.39
N ALA A 604 -28.70 -9.27 1.16
CA ALA A 604 -30.12 -9.33 0.83
C ALA A 604 -30.72 -10.61 1.41
N ASP A 605 -31.84 -10.49 2.14
CA ASP A 605 -32.56 -11.62 2.76
C ASP A 605 -31.66 -12.55 3.60
N GLY A 606 -30.67 -11.98 4.30
CA GLY A 606 -29.71 -12.71 5.13
C GLY A 606 -28.65 -13.49 4.35
N GLN A 607 -28.58 -13.34 3.02
CA GLN A 607 -27.49 -13.81 2.18
C GLN A 607 -26.46 -12.68 2.00
N TYR A 608 -25.19 -13.03 2.06
CA TYR A 608 -24.06 -12.14 1.79
C TYR A 608 -23.38 -12.57 0.50
N GLN A 609 -23.17 -11.65 -0.42
CA GLN A 609 -22.56 -11.94 -1.72
C GLN A 609 -21.65 -10.79 -2.16
N ARG A 610 -20.72 -11.12 -3.05
CA ARG A 610 -19.92 -10.10 -3.75
C ARG A 610 -20.74 -9.48 -4.88
N THR A 611 -20.37 -8.27 -5.27
CA THR A 611 -20.90 -7.59 -6.45
C THR A 611 -19.75 -7.28 -7.40
N LEU A 612 -19.97 -7.45 -8.70
CA LEU A 612 -19.04 -7.01 -9.74
C LEU A 612 -19.82 -6.15 -10.75
N PHE A 613 -19.49 -4.87 -10.83
CA PHE A 613 -20.22 -3.96 -11.71
C PHE A 613 -20.00 -4.35 -13.18
N THR A 614 -21.01 -4.12 -14.04
CA THR A 614 -20.85 -4.20 -15.50
C THR A 614 -20.24 -2.91 -16.03
N ASP A 615 -19.81 -2.91 -17.29
CA ASP A 615 -19.51 -1.65 -17.97
C ASP A 615 -20.80 -0.86 -18.30
N ALA A 616 -20.64 0.34 -18.87
CA ALA A 616 -21.75 1.22 -19.23
C ALA A 616 -22.76 0.58 -20.19
N ARG A 617 -22.36 -0.44 -20.96
CA ARG A 617 -23.22 -1.15 -21.92
C ARG A 617 -23.91 -2.37 -21.30
N GLY A 618 -23.67 -2.64 -20.02
CA GLY A 618 -24.21 -3.81 -19.31
C GLY A 618 -23.41 -5.10 -19.57
N ARG A 619 -22.18 -5.03 -20.12
CA ARG A 619 -21.34 -6.20 -20.36
C ARG A 619 -20.62 -6.62 -19.07
N HIS A 620 -20.51 -7.92 -18.86
CA HIS A 620 -19.99 -8.50 -17.63
C HIS A 620 -18.46 -8.45 -17.57
N HIS A 621 -17.90 -7.85 -16.52
CA HIS A 621 -16.49 -8.04 -16.15
C HIS A 621 -16.24 -9.44 -15.56
N ALA A 622 -15.00 -9.77 -15.22
CA ALA A 622 -14.64 -11.11 -14.73
C ALA A 622 -13.81 -11.10 -13.45
N TRP A 623 -13.96 -12.19 -12.68
CA TRP A 623 -13.02 -12.58 -11.63
C TRP A 623 -11.93 -13.47 -12.20
N ALA A 624 -10.74 -13.43 -11.62
CA ALA A 624 -9.67 -14.37 -11.92
C ALA A 624 -8.79 -14.68 -10.70
N LEU A 625 -7.91 -15.65 -10.87
CA LEU A 625 -6.92 -16.06 -9.89
C LEU A 625 -5.52 -15.83 -10.45
N ALA A 626 -4.62 -15.34 -9.59
CA ALA A 626 -3.19 -15.21 -9.89
C ALA A 626 -2.38 -16.10 -8.94
N GLY A 627 -1.48 -16.90 -9.50
CA GLY A 627 -0.47 -17.66 -8.74
C GLY A 627 0.87 -16.92 -8.70
N PRO A 628 1.70 -17.12 -7.67
CA PRO A 628 3.05 -16.52 -7.65
C PRO A 628 3.84 -16.98 -8.88
N GLU A 629 4.52 -16.05 -9.53
CA GLU A 629 5.50 -16.36 -10.57
C GLU A 629 6.74 -17.05 -9.98
N PRO A 630 7.49 -17.82 -10.79
CA PRO A 630 8.75 -18.41 -10.33
C PRO A 630 9.72 -17.34 -9.83
N ASP A 631 10.44 -17.64 -8.75
CA ASP A 631 11.58 -16.83 -8.29
C ASP A 631 12.78 -16.98 -9.23
N ASP A 632 13.86 -16.23 -8.98
CA ASP A 632 15.05 -16.23 -9.84
C ASP A 632 15.61 -17.64 -10.06
N ASP A 633 15.75 -18.44 -8.99
CA ASP A 633 16.19 -19.85 -9.10
C ASP A 633 15.21 -20.71 -9.91
N GLY A 634 13.91 -20.43 -9.81
CA GLY A 634 12.86 -21.05 -10.60
C GLY A 634 12.96 -20.70 -12.08
N LEU A 635 13.17 -19.41 -12.40
CA LEU A 635 13.36 -18.93 -13.76
C LEU A 635 14.63 -19.50 -14.39
N ASP A 636 15.72 -19.63 -13.63
CA ASP A 636 16.97 -20.21 -14.12
C ASP A 636 16.76 -21.66 -14.58
N ARG A 637 16.07 -22.47 -13.77
CA ARG A 637 15.70 -23.85 -14.15
C ARG A 637 14.80 -23.90 -15.37
N LEU A 638 13.85 -22.97 -15.49
CA LEU A 638 12.93 -22.91 -16.63
C LEU A 638 13.64 -22.44 -17.91
N ALA A 639 14.62 -21.53 -17.79
CA ALA A 639 15.43 -21.07 -18.92
C ALA A 639 16.26 -22.22 -19.52
N GLU A 640 16.83 -23.09 -18.68
CA GLU A 640 17.50 -24.31 -19.13
C GLU A 640 16.52 -25.28 -19.81
N VAL A 641 15.34 -25.50 -19.22
CA VAL A 641 14.31 -26.39 -19.79
C VAL A 641 13.84 -25.91 -21.16
N ALA A 642 13.67 -24.60 -21.31
CA ALA A 642 13.27 -23.92 -22.53
C ALA A 642 14.37 -23.88 -23.60
N GLY A 643 15.63 -24.15 -23.24
CA GLY A 643 16.77 -24.02 -24.13
C GLY A 643 17.17 -22.56 -24.40
N ILE A 644 16.79 -21.64 -23.52
CA ILE A 644 17.20 -20.22 -23.56
C ILE A 644 18.61 -20.06 -23.00
N SER A 645 18.89 -20.73 -21.87
CA SER A 645 20.24 -20.79 -21.31
C SER A 645 20.95 -22.08 -21.74
N PRO A 646 22.21 -22.02 -22.21
CA PRO A 646 23.05 -23.20 -22.27
C PRO A 646 23.38 -23.56 -20.82
N GLY A 647 22.88 -24.71 -20.32
CA GLY A 647 22.87 -25.06 -18.88
C GLY A 647 24.22 -25.19 -18.16
N ASP A 648 25.31 -24.75 -18.77
CA ASP A 648 26.64 -24.56 -18.18
C ASP A 648 27.02 -23.07 -17.98
N ALA A 649 26.20 -22.12 -18.45
CA ALA A 649 26.38 -20.68 -18.31
C ALA A 649 25.49 -20.08 -17.21
N GLU A 650 25.94 -18.94 -16.65
CA GLU A 650 25.14 -18.13 -15.74
C GLU A 650 23.94 -17.52 -16.48
N VAL A 651 22.73 -17.71 -15.95
CA VAL A 651 21.51 -17.16 -16.53
C VAL A 651 21.49 -15.64 -16.31
N THR A 652 21.43 -14.87 -17.39
CA THR A 652 21.38 -13.40 -17.33
C THR A 652 19.97 -12.89 -17.02
N ASP A 653 19.85 -11.64 -16.58
CA ASP A 653 18.55 -11.01 -16.33
C ASP A 653 17.69 -10.91 -17.61
N GLU A 654 18.33 -10.80 -18.77
CA GLU A 654 17.67 -10.85 -20.09
C GLU A 654 17.06 -12.24 -20.34
N MET A 655 17.79 -13.32 -20.02
CA MET A 655 17.29 -14.69 -20.12
C MET A 655 16.16 -14.96 -19.12
N ARG A 656 16.25 -14.45 -17.89
CA ARG A 656 15.17 -14.53 -16.89
C ARG A 656 13.92 -13.81 -17.38
N THR A 657 14.08 -12.59 -17.90
CA THR A 657 12.99 -11.78 -18.45
C THR A 657 12.31 -12.48 -19.62
N ALA A 658 13.09 -13.00 -20.58
CA ALA A 658 12.56 -13.78 -21.71
C ALA A 658 11.77 -15.01 -21.23
N THR A 659 12.35 -15.77 -20.30
CA THR A 659 11.69 -16.95 -19.72
C THR A 659 10.38 -16.58 -19.02
N LEU A 660 10.36 -15.52 -18.21
CA LEU A 660 9.17 -15.05 -17.52
C LEU A 660 8.04 -14.64 -18.49
N ARG A 661 8.38 -14.01 -19.63
CA ARG A 661 7.40 -13.71 -20.69
C ARG A 661 6.74 -14.97 -21.22
N LEU A 662 7.49 -16.05 -21.44
CA LEU A 662 6.94 -17.34 -21.89
C LEU A 662 6.03 -17.97 -20.83
N VAL A 663 6.43 -17.94 -19.54
CA VAL A 663 5.59 -18.41 -18.43
C VAL A 663 4.25 -17.67 -18.41
N ARG A 664 4.29 -16.33 -18.48
CA ARG A 664 3.08 -15.49 -18.52
C ARG A 664 2.22 -15.79 -19.74
N ALA A 665 2.83 -15.95 -20.91
CA ALA A 665 2.11 -16.23 -22.15
C ALA A 665 1.33 -17.56 -22.08
N LEU A 666 1.94 -18.60 -21.51
CA LEU A 666 1.27 -19.87 -21.26
C LEU A 666 0.14 -19.73 -20.23
N ARG A 667 0.37 -19.03 -19.11
CA ARG A 667 -0.65 -18.80 -18.08
C ARG A 667 -1.87 -18.05 -18.63
N PHE A 668 -1.67 -17.00 -19.42
CA PHE A 668 -2.76 -16.23 -20.02
C PHE A 668 -3.46 -16.98 -21.15
N THR A 669 -2.77 -17.88 -21.86
CA THR A 669 -3.37 -18.63 -22.97
C THR A 669 -4.08 -19.91 -22.51
N LEU A 670 -3.56 -20.61 -21.51
CA LEU A 670 -4.02 -21.96 -21.11
C LEU A 670 -4.53 -22.07 -19.66
N GLY A 671 -4.42 -21.01 -18.87
CA GLY A 671 -4.93 -20.93 -17.49
C GLY A 671 -3.82 -20.68 -16.45
N HIS A 672 -4.19 -20.04 -15.34
CA HIS A 672 -3.24 -19.60 -14.31
C HIS A 672 -2.46 -20.73 -13.61
N ASP A 673 -2.97 -21.96 -13.68
CA ASP A 673 -2.45 -23.18 -13.05
C ASP A 673 -1.73 -24.10 -14.05
N ILE A 674 -1.44 -23.62 -15.26
CA ILE A 674 -0.76 -24.42 -16.29
C ILE A 674 0.61 -24.94 -15.85
N ASP A 675 1.26 -24.26 -14.90
CA ASP A 675 2.55 -24.64 -14.32
C ASP A 675 2.50 -26.00 -13.61
N ASP A 676 1.32 -26.42 -13.12
CA ASP A 676 1.09 -27.71 -12.46
C ASP A 676 0.79 -28.85 -13.45
N ASP A 677 0.64 -28.54 -14.75
CA ASP A 677 0.37 -29.52 -15.80
C ASP A 677 1.62 -30.41 -16.04
N PRO A 678 1.47 -31.75 -16.07
CA PRO A 678 2.59 -32.66 -16.34
C PRO A 678 3.34 -32.37 -17.65
N GLY A 679 2.67 -31.80 -18.66
CA GLY A 679 3.24 -31.42 -19.96
C GLY A 679 3.74 -29.97 -20.03
N TYR A 680 3.77 -29.24 -18.91
CA TYR A 680 4.15 -27.82 -18.88
C TYR A 680 5.53 -27.57 -19.49
N ARG A 681 6.51 -28.44 -19.24
CA ARG A 681 7.88 -28.29 -19.76
C ARG A 681 7.93 -28.36 -21.28
N GLU A 682 7.12 -29.23 -21.89
CA GLU A 682 7.01 -29.37 -23.34
C GLU A 682 6.33 -28.15 -23.96
N LEU A 683 5.28 -27.62 -23.32
CA LEU A 683 4.62 -26.39 -23.75
C LEU A 683 5.56 -25.18 -23.68
N LEU A 684 6.38 -25.09 -22.61
CA LEU A 684 7.38 -24.04 -22.47
C LEU A 684 8.44 -24.09 -23.58
N ARG A 685 8.90 -25.29 -23.96
CA ARG A 685 9.81 -25.45 -25.10
C ARG A 685 9.16 -25.04 -26.42
N GLY A 686 7.87 -25.31 -26.60
CA GLY A 686 7.12 -24.87 -27.77
C GLY A 686 7.03 -23.35 -27.87
N ALA A 687 6.72 -22.69 -26.76
CA ALA A 687 6.67 -21.22 -26.72
C ALA A 687 8.07 -20.62 -26.94
N ALA A 688 9.11 -21.21 -26.34
CA ALA A 688 10.50 -20.81 -26.54
C ALA A 688 10.96 -21.00 -27.99
N ALA A 689 10.53 -22.06 -28.67
CA ALA A 689 10.83 -22.28 -30.08
C ALA A 689 10.25 -21.16 -30.96
N ILE A 690 9.03 -20.68 -30.65
CA ILE A 690 8.44 -19.54 -31.37
C ILE A 690 9.26 -18.25 -31.12
N ASP A 691 9.63 -17.95 -29.87
CA ASP A 691 10.52 -16.81 -29.55
C ASP A 691 11.88 -16.92 -30.27
N GLN A 692 12.45 -18.12 -30.35
CA GLN A 692 13.72 -18.37 -31.02
C GLN A 692 13.62 -18.19 -32.54
N MET A 693 12.55 -18.69 -33.18
CA MET A 693 12.31 -18.47 -34.60
C MET A 693 12.04 -16.98 -34.89
N TRP A 694 11.31 -16.28 -34.03
CA TRP A 694 11.08 -14.83 -34.11
C TRP A 694 12.39 -14.05 -34.10
N ARG A 695 13.29 -14.35 -33.17
CA ARG A 695 14.60 -13.67 -33.07
C ARG A 695 15.61 -14.06 -34.13
N SER A 696 15.45 -15.24 -34.75
CA SER A 696 16.34 -15.72 -35.81
C SER A 696 16.05 -15.07 -37.16
N ASP A 697 14.87 -14.46 -37.28
CA ASP A 697 14.43 -13.76 -38.49
C ASP A 697 14.85 -12.29 -38.44
N ASN A 698 15.77 -11.90 -39.33
CA ASN A 698 16.31 -10.53 -39.33
C ASN A 698 15.25 -9.50 -39.73
N ASP A 699 14.20 -9.92 -40.44
CA ASP A 699 13.12 -9.01 -40.85
C ASP A 699 12.32 -8.49 -39.63
N PHE A 700 12.35 -9.21 -38.51
CA PHE A 700 11.64 -8.85 -37.27
C PHE A 700 12.55 -8.25 -36.19
N ALA A 701 13.82 -7.97 -36.49
CA ALA A 701 14.81 -7.53 -35.50
C ALA A 701 14.38 -6.28 -34.69
N ASP A 702 13.65 -5.36 -35.32
CA ASP A 702 13.20 -4.10 -34.70
C ASP A 702 11.75 -4.16 -34.14
N ALA A 703 11.01 -5.26 -34.36
CA ALA A 703 9.60 -5.40 -33.97
C ALA A 703 9.40 -5.62 -32.45
N GLY A 704 10.48 -5.80 -31.72
CA GLY A 704 10.51 -5.96 -30.27
C GLY A 704 10.42 -7.41 -29.80
N PRO A 705 10.17 -7.63 -28.50
CA PRO A 705 10.26 -8.95 -27.88
C PRO A 705 9.04 -9.83 -28.22
N PHE A 706 9.13 -11.12 -27.92
CA PHE A 706 7.99 -12.05 -27.98
C PHE A 706 6.79 -11.52 -27.19
N THR A 707 5.62 -11.35 -27.83
CA THR A 707 4.38 -10.84 -27.21
C THR A 707 3.26 -11.88 -27.23
N LEU A 708 2.17 -11.59 -26.52
CA LEU A 708 0.95 -12.41 -26.59
C LEU A 708 0.28 -12.31 -27.97
N ASP A 709 0.34 -11.14 -28.62
CA ASP A 709 -0.14 -10.92 -29.99
C ASP A 709 0.57 -11.84 -30.99
N LEU A 710 1.89 -12.03 -30.85
CA LEU A 710 2.68 -12.97 -31.66
C LEU A 710 2.20 -14.40 -31.48
N LEU A 711 2.14 -14.86 -30.22
CA LEU A 711 1.76 -16.23 -29.89
C LEU A 711 0.37 -16.57 -30.46
N HIS A 712 -0.61 -15.69 -30.26
CA HIS A 712 -1.99 -15.94 -30.69
C HIS A 712 -2.12 -16.01 -32.20
N ARG A 713 -1.40 -15.16 -32.96
CA ARG A 713 -1.37 -15.19 -34.43
C ARG A 713 -0.67 -16.43 -34.96
N VAL A 714 0.47 -16.82 -34.40
CA VAL A 714 1.16 -18.06 -34.77
C VAL A 714 0.24 -19.26 -34.57
N ILE A 715 -0.47 -19.33 -33.42
CA ILE A 715 -1.41 -20.44 -33.18
C ILE A 715 -2.58 -20.39 -34.16
N ALA A 716 -3.18 -19.23 -34.40
CA ALA A 716 -4.36 -19.11 -35.27
C ALA A 716 -4.05 -19.41 -36.75
N ALA A 717 -2.87 -19.03 -37.23
CA ALA A 717 -2.47 -19.24 -38.63
C ALA A 717 -1.91 -20.65 -38.89
N HIS A 718 -1.51 -21.40 -37.86
CA HIS A 718 -0.93 -22.73 -38.04
C HIS A 718 -2.01 -23.77 -38.47
N PRO A 719 -1.70 -24.69 -39.42
CA PRO A 719 -2.66 -25.67 -39.93
C PRO A 719 -3.35 -26.55 -38.86
N GLU A 720 -2.67 -26.84 -37.76
CA GLU A 720 -3.23 -27.59 -36.61
C GLU A 720 -4.42 -26.89 -35.92
N ALA A 721 -4.59 -25.58 -36.15
CA ALA A 721 -5.70 -24.77 -35.66
C ALA A 721 -6.76 -24.49 -36.73
N ALA A 722 -6.72 -25.15 -37.90
CA ALA A 722 -7.69 -24.95 -38.97
C ALA A 722 -9.16 -25.23 -38.54
N ALA A 723 -9.37 -26.04 -37.50
CA ALA A 723 -10.68 -26.31 -36.90
C ALA A 723 -11.05 -25.36 -35.74
N GLY A 724 -10.19 -24.40 -35.42
CA GLY A 724 -10.31 -23.50 -34.28
C GLY A 724 -9.06 -23.52 -33.40
N ALA A 725 -8.74 -22.37 -32.81
CA ALA A 725 -7.57 -22.17 -31.95
C ALA A 725 -7.91 -22.41 -30.46
N ASP A 726 -8.43 -23.59 -30.12
CA ASP A 726 -8.75 -23.97 -28.73
C ASP A 726 -7.50 -24.40 -27.92
N GLY A 727 -7.70 -24.83 -26.67
CA GLY A 727 -6.61 -25.29 -25.81
C GLY A 727 -5.88 -26.52 -26.36
N ALA A 728 -6.60 -27.47 -26.96
CA ALA A 728 -6.00 -28.66 -27.56
C ALA A 728 -5.16 -28.32 -28.81
N ALA A 729 -5.69 -27.47 -29.71
CA ALA A 729 -4.97 -26.97 -30.88
C ALA A 729 -3.73 -26.20 -30.47
N THR A 730 -3.84 -25.34 -29.45
CA THR A 730 -2.70 -24.61 -28.89
C THR A 730 -1.59 -25.57 -28.44
N ARG A 731 -1.93 -26.63 -27.71
CA ARG A 731 -0.95 -27.64 -27.26
C ARG A 731 -0.28 -28.36 -28.45
N ARG A 732 -1.03 -28.68 -29.51
CA ARG A 732 -0.48 -29.30 -30.74
C ARG A 732 0.47 -28.35 -31.45
N VAL A 733 0.09 -27.10 -31.68
CA VAL A 733 0.96 -26.09 -32.32
C VAL A 733 2.26 -25.90 -31.54
N LEU A 734 2.20 -25.78 -30.21
CA LEU A 734 3.41 -25.65 -29.40
C LEU A 734 4.31 -26.90 -29.47
N ALA A 735 3.72 -28.10 -29.54
CA ALA A 735 4.49 -29.32 -29.74
C ALA A 735 5.19 -29.34 -31.11
N GLU A 736 4.49 -28.95 -32.18
CA GLU A 736 5.04 -28.83 -33.53
C GLU A 736 6.16 -27.78 -33.61
N ALA A 737 5.98 -26.61 -32.97
CA ALA A 737 7.03 -25.58 -32.91
C ALA A 737 8.32 -26.11 -32.26
N ALA A 738 8.19 -26.85 -31.14
CA ALA A 738 9.32 -27.48 -30.49
C ALA A 738 9.98 -28.58 -31.34
N GLU A 739 9.23 -29.31 -32.15
CA GLU A 739 9.77 -30.29 -33.10
C GLU A 739 10.49 -29.61 -34.28
N HIS A 740 9.88 -28.58 -34.86
CA HIS A 740 10.44 -27.79 -35.95
C HIS A 740 11.80 -27.21 -35.55
N TRP A 741 11.87 -26.49 -34.43
CA TRP A 741 13.13 -25.88 -33.98
C TRP A 741 14.23 -26.91 -33.68
N ARG A 742 13.89 -28.08 -33.13
CA ARG A 742 14.88 -29.17 -32.92
C ARG A 742 15.45 -29.69 -34.23
N ARG A 743 14.65 -29.72 -35.29
CA ARG A 743 15.03 -30.25 -36.60
C ARG A 743 15.75 -29.21 -37.45
N TYR A 744 15.38 -27.94 -37.31
CA TYR A 744 15.91 -26.81 -38.07
C TYR A 744 16.29 -25.63 -37.15
N PRO A 745 17.34 -25.77 -36.30
CA PRO A 745 17.75 -24.68 -35.42
C PRO A 745 18.25 -23.48 -36.24
N GLY A 746 17.72 -22.29 -35.95
CA GLY A 746 18.04 -21.04 -36.63
C GLY A 746 17.15 -20.71 -37.83
N ASP A 747 16.17 -21.56 -38.16
CA ASP A 747 15.14 -21.20 -39.13
C ASP A 747 14.29 -20.03 -38.59
N GLY A 748 13.91 -19.11 -39.48
CA GLY A 748 13.05 -17.97 -39.16
C GLY A 748 11.58 -18.37 -39.02
N LEU A 749 10.78 -17.49 -38.41
CA LEU A 749 9.37 -17.75 -38.11
C LEU A 749 8.52 -18.02 -39.37
N ILE A 750 8.82 -17.34 -40.48
CA ILE A 750 8.09 -17.50 -41.75
C ILE A 750 8.22 -18.90 -42.36
N ALA A 751 9.23 -19.68 -41.96
CA ALA A 751 9.38 -21.08 -42.38
C ALA A 751 8.41 -22.02 -41.64
N PHE A 752 7.82 -21.56 -40.52
CA PHE A 752 6.88 -22.31 -39.70
C PHE A 752 5.42 -21.93 -39.99
N VAL A 753 5.13 -20.63 -40.22
CA VAL A 753 3.77 -20.13 -40.47
C VAL A 753 3.80 -18.87 -41.33
N GLU A 754 2.81 -18.70 -42.22
CA GLU A 754 2.65 -17.48 -43.04
C GLU A 754 1.92 -16.40 -42.23
N LEU A 755 2.48 -15.18 -42.18
CA LEU A 755 1.93 -14.05 -41.44
C LEU A 755 2.02 -12.74 -42.26
N PRO A 756 1.23 -12.59 -43.34
CA PRO A 756 1.41 -11.50 -44.31
C PRO A 756 1.36 -10.09 -43.70
N ALA A 757 0.43 -9.85 -42.77
CA ALA A 757 0.31 -8.55 -42.10
C ALA A 757 1.51 -8.24 -41.18
N VAL A 758 2.12 -9.28 -40.58
CA VAL A 758 3.33 -9.15 -39.74
C VAL A 758 4.54 -8.83 -40.61
N GLU A 759 4.67 -9.52 -41.76
CA GLU A 759 5.72 -9.27 -42.75
C GLU A 759 5.62 -7.85 -43.35
N GLU A 760 4.42 -7.38 -43.70
CA GLU A 760 4.21 -6.03 -44.23
C GLU A 760 4.47 -4.94 -43.17
N ALA A 761 4.03 -5.15 -41.91
CA ALA A 761 4.35 -4.24 -40.81
C ALA A 761 5.86 -4.15 -40.54
N ALA A 762 6.58 -5.28 -40.67
CA ALA A 762 8.03 -5.32 -40.50
C ALA A 762 8.75 -4.55 -41.60
N GLN A 763 8.30 -4.68 -42.85
CA GLN A 763 8.80 -3.88 -43.97
C GLN A 763 8.53 -2.39 -43.80
N TRP A 764 7.39 -2.00 -43.21
CA TRP A 764 7.11 -0.62 -42.85
C TRP A 764 8.05 -0.11 -41.76
N LEU A 765 8.30 -0.92 -40.72
CA LEU A 765 9.20 -0.58 -39.62
C LEU A 765 10.64 -0.31 -40.12
N ALA A 766 11.13 -1.16 -41.03
CA ALA A 766 12.45 -1.04 -41.64
C ALA A 766 12.65 0.24 -42.51
N GLN A 767 11.57 0.95 -42.85
CA GLN A 767 11.66 2.22 -43.58
C GLN A 767 12.07 3.40 -42.69
N GLY A 768 12.05 3.23 -41.36
CA GLY A 768 12.55 4.21 -40.39
C GLY A 768 11.62 5.40 -40.11
N THR A 769 10.31 5.28 -40.38
CA THR A 769 9.30 6.33 -40.08
C THR A 769 8.44 6.00 -38.86
N ALA A 770 8.55 4.79 -38.32
CA ALA A 770 7.72 4.32 -37.22
C ALA A 770 7.96 5.06 -35.89
N GLU A 771 9.15 5.60 -35.66
CA GLU A 771 9.47 6.35 -34.44
C GLU A 771 8.62 7.62 -34.34
N ASP A 772 8.53 8.40 -35.42
CA ASP A 772 7.70 9.61 -35.47
C ASP A 772 6.22 9.28 -35.37
N GLU A 773 5.78 8.19 -36.01
CA GLU A 773 4.40 7.71 -35.92
C GLU A 773 4.03 7.26 -34.50
N ALA A 774 4.93 6.52 -33.83
CA ALA A 774 4.76 6.13 -32.44
C ALA A 774 4.70 7.36 -31.52
N ALA A 775 5.59 8.33 -31.71
CA ALA A 775 5.61 9.57 -30.94
C ALA A 775 4.28 10.33 -31.07
N ALA A 776 3.76 10.46 -32.30
CA ALA A 776 2.48 11.09 -32.58
C ALA A 776 1.30 10.33 -31.93
N ALA A 777 1.20 9.02 -32.17
CA ALA A 777 0.13 8.17 -31.64
C ALA A 777 0.09 8.15 -30.10
N LEU A 778 1.27 8.14 -29.47
CA LEU A 778 1.40 8.02 -28.02
C LEU A 778 1.49 9.37 -27.31
N ARG A 779 1.52 10.47 -28.07
CA ARG A 779 1.66 11.85 -27.57
C ARG A 779 2.90 12.03 -26.68
N ILE A 780 4.02 11.47 -27.12
CA ILE A 780 5.34 11.59 -26.47
C ILE A 780 6.34 12.22 -27.44
N ARG A 781 7.54 12.54 -26.97
CA ARG A 781 8.60 13.05 -27.85
C ARG A 781 9.27 11.89 -28.59
N THR A 782 9.72 12.09 -29.83
CA THR A 782 10.40 11.04 -30.61
C THR A 782 11.61 10.45 -29.88
N ASP A 783 12.35 11.26 -29.09
CA ASP A 783 13.50 10.79 -28.29
C ASP A 783 13.11 9.97 -27.06
N GLU A 784 11.81 9.85 -26.75
CA GLU A 784 11.26 9.02 -25.68
C GLU A 784 10.73 7.68 -26.19
N VAL A 785 10.70 7.46 -27.52
CA VAL A 785 10.29 6.21 -28.14
C VAL A 785 11.37 5.15 -27.93
N GLY A 786 11.05 4.12 -27.15
CA GLY A 786 11.89 2.95 -26.95
C GLY A 786 11.35 1.70 -27.65
N GLU A 787 11.97 0.56 -27.34
CA GLU A 787 11.57 -0.75 -27.86
C GLU A 787 10.10 -1.09 -27.55
N ALA A 788 9.59 -0.70 -26.39
CA ALA A 788 8.20 -0.97 -25.99
C ALA A 788 7.21 -0.15 -26.83
N GLU A 789 7.49 1.12 -27.07
CA GLU A 789 6.69 2.01 -27.92
C GLU A 789 6.73 1.55 -29.38
N LEU A 790 7.90 1.13 -29.88
CA LEU A 790 8.04 0.56 -31.22
C LEU A 790 7.28 -0.76 -31.37
N SER A 791 7.36 -1.65 -30.39
CA SER A 791 6.58 -2.90 -30.42
C SER A 791 5.08 -2.62 -30.38
N ARG A 792 4.63 -1.62 -29.61
CA ARG A 792 3.23 -1.18 -29.57
C ARG A 792 2.75 -0.66 -30.93
N ILE A 793 3.50 0.23 -31.58
CA ILE A 793 3.10 0.76 -32.90
C ILE A 793 3.16 -0.33 -33.98
N PHE A 794 4.13 -1.25 -33.89
CA PHE A 794 4.22 -2.42 -34.76
C PHE A 794 2.96 -3.29 -34.68
N TRP A 795 2.56 -3.71 -33.47
CA TRP A 795 1.35 -4.53 -33.31
C TRP A 795 0.06 -3.77 -33.67
N ALA A 796 0.04 -2.45 -33.48
CA ALA A 796 -1.04 -1.61 -33.96
C ALA A 796 -1.12 -1.58 -35.50
N ARG A 797 0.03 -1.50 -36.19
CA ARG A 797 0.11 -1.59 -37.65
C ARG A 797 -0.33 -2.96 -38.17
N VAL A 798 0.06 -4.04 -37.50
CA VAL A 798 -0.42 -5.39 -37.83
C VAL A 798 -1.94 -5.47 -37.74
N LYS A 799 -2.54 -4.99 -36.64
CA LYS A 799 -4.00 -4.97 -36.47
C LYS A 799 -4.69 -4.09 -37.52
N ALA A 800 -4.08 -2.96 -37.90
CA ALA A 800 -4.57 -2.10 -38.95
C ALA A 800 -4.58 -2.80 -40.33
N LEU A 801 -3.51 -3.52 -40.66
CA LEU A 801 -3.39 -4.30 -41.89
C LEU A 801 -4.40 -5.46 -41.96
N GLU A 802 -4.62 -6.15 -40.84
CA GLU A 802 -5.61 -7.22 -40.72
C GLU A 802 -7.06 -6.71 -40.83
N THR A 803 -7.29 -5.45 -40.44
CA THR A 803 -8.61 -4.80 -40.51
C THR A 803 -8.90 -4.25 -41.91
N LEU A 804 -7.88 -3.74 -42.60
CA LEU A 804 -8.04 -3.04 -43.87
C LEU A 804 -8.17 -4.03 -45.05
N PRO A 805 -9.29 -4.05 -45.81
CA PRO A 805 -9.48 -4.99 -46.91
C PRO A 805 -8.37 -4.89 -47.96
N GLU A 806 -7.82 -6.00 -48.46
CA GLU A 806 -6.58 -6.05 -49.25
C GLU A 806 -6.56 -5.11 -50.48
N THR A 807 -7.53 -5.24 -51.40
CA THR A 807 -7.71 -4.34 -52.55
C THR A 807 -9.12 -4.45 -53.14
N GLY A 808 -9.61 -3.39 -53.80
CA GLY A 808 -10.86 -3.38 -54.57
C GLY A 808 -11.84 -2.29 -54.14
N PRO A 809 -13.05 -2.27 -54.71
CA PRO A 809 -14.07 -1.26 -54.39
C PRO A 809 -14.43 -1.21 -52.90
N GLU A 810 -14.45 -2.36 -52.22
CA GLU A 810 -14.73 -2.46 -50.78
C GLU A 810 -13.66 -1.75 -49.93
N THR A 811 -12.38 -1.82 -50.33
CA THR A 811 -11.30 -1.07 -49.69
C THR A 811 -11.50 0.44 -49.84
N GLU A 812 -11.93 0.89 -51.04
CA GLU A 812 -12.17 2.32 -51.29
C GLU A 812 -13.35 2.84 -50.48
N GLU A 813 -14.47 2.10 -50.46
CA GLU A 813 -15.65 2.44 -49.64
C GLU A 813 -15.31 2.50 -48.14
N PHE A 814 -14.57 1.51 -47.65
CA PHE A 814 -14.10 1.48 -46.27
C PHE A 814 -13.18 2.67 -45.93
N SER A 815 -12.26 3.01 -46.84
CA SER A 815 -11.35 4.14 -46.67
C SER A 815 -12.08 5.48 -46.70
N ASP A 816 -13.01 5.65 -47.65
CA ASP A 816 -13.82 6.86 -47.79
C ASP A 816 -14.70 7.08 -46.55
N ARG A 817 -15.24 6.00 -45.99
CA ARG A 817 -16.00 6.03 -44.73
C ARG A 817 -15.13 6.47 -43.54
N ILE A 818 -13.97 5.86 -43.32
CA ILE A 818 -13.10 6.24 -42.18
C ILE A 818 -12.61 7.67 -42.32
N LEU A 819 -12.21 8.09 -43.53
CA LEU A 819 -11.66 9.43 -43.77
C LEU A 819 -12.74 10.51 -43.93
N HIS A 820 -14.02 10.14 -43.92
CA HIS A 820 -15.18 11.03 -44.13
C HIS A 820 -15.02 11.86 -45.41
N ARG A 821 -14.74 11.19 -46.53
CA ARG A 821 -14.53 11.82 -47.84
C ARG A 821 -15.52 11.31 -48.88
N GLU A 822 -15.84 12.18 -49.84
CA GLU A 822 -16.64 11.81 -51.00
C GLU A 822 -15.95 10.70 -51.82
N SER A 823 -16.76 9.75 -52.29
CA SER A 823 -16.27 8.62 -53.09
C SER A 823 -15.55 9.07 -54.36
N GLY A 824 -14.35 8.52 -54.58
CA GLY A 824 -13.54 8.76 -55.78
C GLY A 824 -12.67 10.01 -55.74
N THR A 825 -12.56 10.67 -54.58
CA THR A 825 -11.64 11.81 -54.39
C THR A 825 -10.20 11.33 -54.12
N GLY A 826 -9.22 11.86 -54.85
CA GLY A 826 -7.80 11.52 -54.66
C GLY A 826 -7.35 10.17 -55.26
N PHE A 827 -6.09 9.80 -55.03
CA PHE A 827 -5.52 8.53 -55.54
C PHE A 827 -5.80 7.39 -54.56
N ALA A 828 -6.31 6.25 -55.05
CA ALA A 828 -6.68 5.09 -54.22
C ALA A 828 -5.54 4.61 -53.30
N HIS A 829 -4.29 4.58 -53.78
CA HIS A 829 -3.13 4.20 -52.97
C HIS A 829 -2.87 5.20 -51.82
N ALA A 830 -3.03 6.51 -52.06
CA ALA A 830 -2.83 7.52 -51.02
C ALA A 830 -3.92 7.43 -49.94
N ARG A 831 -5.18 7.23 -50.35
CA ARG A 831 -6.30 6.99 -49.43
C ARG A 831 -6.09 5.74 -48.57
N ARG A 832 -5.65 4.65 -49.17
CA ARG A 832 -5.33 3.41 -48.45
C ARG A 832 -4.26 3.66 -47.38
N ALA A 833 -3.18 4.34 -47.74
CA ALA A 833 -2.09 4.64 -46.81
C ALA A 833 -2.58 5.50 -45.63
N GLU A 834 -3.34 6.56 -45.90
CA GLU A 834 -3.89 7.45 -44.86
C GLU A 834 -4.87 6.72 -43.92
N THR A 835 -5.74 5.87 -44.48
CA THR A 835 -6.64 5.02 -43.68
C THR A 835 -5.86 4.08 -42.77
N LEU A 836 -4.79 3.49 -43.31
CA LEU A 836 -3.94 2.59 -42.54
C LEU A 836 -3.21 3.32 -41.41
N ASP A 837 -2.80 4.57 -41.60
CA ASP A 837 -2.17 5.39 -40.57
C ASP A 837 -3.18 5.77 -39.46
N ILE A 838 -4.42 6.11 -39.82
CA ILE A 838 -5.51 6.35 -38.84
C ILE A 838 -5.79 5.10 -38.00
N LEU A 839 -5.94 3.94 -38.64
CA LEU A 839 -6.16 2.67 -37.94
C LEU A 839 -4.99 2.32 -37.02
N THR A 840 -3.75 2.48 -37.49
CA THR A 840 -2.55 2.27 -36.67
C THR A 840 -2.60 3.16 -35.42
N ARG A 841 -2.87 4.46 -35.57
CA ARG A 841 -2.94 5.39 -34.43
C ARG A 841 -4.09 5.04 -33.49
N ALA A 842 -5.25 4.63 -34.01
CA ALA A 842 -6.39 4.23 -33.20
C ALA A 842 -6.07 2.99 -32.33
N PHE A 843 -5.54 1.92 -32.93
CA PHE A 843 -5.12 0.73 -32.18
C PHE A 843 -3.98 1.04 -31.22
N ALA A 844 -3.02 1.86 -31.63
CA ALA A 844 -1.94 2.29 -30.77
C ALA A 844 -2.47 3.09 -29.58
N ALA A 845 -3.46 3.97 -29.76
CA ALA A 845 -4.12 4.73 -28.70
C ALA A 845 -5.01 3.85 -27.78
N GLY A 846 -5.25 2.59 -28.15
CA GLY A 846 -6.07 1.65 -27.39
C GLY A 846 -7.55 1.62 -27.76
N ARG A 847 -7.91 2.14 -28.95
CA ARG A 847 -9.26 2.03 -29.50
C ARG A 847 -9.44 0.70 -30.23
N ASP A 848 -10.63 0.12 -30.12
CA ASP A 848 -11.00 -1.09 -30.87
C ASP A 848 -11.36 -0.74 -32.33
N ALA A 849 -10.35 -0.36 -33.11
CA ALA A 849 -10.51 0.11 -34.48
C ALA A 849 -10.87 -1.02 -35.49
N ALA A 850 -11.04 -2.26 -35.01
CA ALA A 850 -11.63 -3.34 -35.80
C ALA A 850 -13.13 -3.08 -36.03
N VAL A 851 -13.76 -2.29 -35.16
CA VAL A 851 -15.11 -1.76 -35.35
C VAL A 851 -15.03 -0.49 -36.19
N THR A 852 -15.64 -0.50 -37.37
CA THR A 852 -15.58 0.62 -38.33
C THR A 852 -16.06 1.94 -37.71
N ASP A 853 -17.14 1.92 -36.93
CA ASP A 853 -17.69 3.11 -36.26
C ASP A 853 -16.68 3.74 -35.28
N VAL A 854 -15.89 2.91 -34.58
CA VAL A 854 -14.85 3.36 -33.65
C VAL A 854 -13.68 3.98 -34.42
N ALA A 855 -13.26 3.36 -35.53
CA ALA A 855 -12.18 3.88 -36.36
C ALA A 855 -12.54 5.22 -37.00
N ALA A 856 -13.75 5.34 -37.54
CA ALA A 856 -14.30 6.56 -38.12
C ALA A 856 -14.45 7.67 -37.06
N ALA A 857 -15.00 7.39 -35.87
CA ALA A 857 -15.07 8.35 -34.78
C ALA A 857 -13.67 8.80 -34.30
N TYR A 858 -12.67 7.90 -34.29
CA TYR A 858 -11.30 8.26 -33.97
C TYR A 858 -10.67 9.18 -35.04
N ALA A 859 -10.99 8.99 -36.31
CA ALA A 859 -10.55 9.88 -37.38
C ALA A 859 -11.07 11.32 -37.16
N LEU A 860 -12.33 11.46 -36.76
CA LEU A 860 -12.92 12.75 -36.39
C LEU A 860 -12.27 13.37 -35.15
N GLN A 861 -11.93 12.56 -34.14
CA GLN A 861 -11.16 13.02 -32.99
C GLN A 861 -9.81 13.61 -33.44
N GLU A 862 -9.08 12.94 -34.33
CA GLU A 862 -7.81 13.43 -34.89
C GLU A 862 -8.00 14.67 -35.78
N ALA A 863 -9.18 14.85 -36.36
CA ALA A 863 -9.56 16.05 -37.10
C ALA A 863 -10.04 17.22 -36.21
N GLY A 864 -10.00 17.09 -34.89
CA GLY A 864 -10.26 18.20 -33.95
C GLY A 864 -11.68 18.26 -33.37
N ALA A 865 -12.45 17.17 -33.40
CA ALA A 865 -13.85 17.14 -32.94
C ALA A 865 -14.11 17.62 -31.50
N TYR A 866 -13.09 17.74 -30.65
CA TYR A 866 -13.22 18.19 -29.25
C TYR A 866 -12.51 19.52 -28.94
N GLU A 867 -11.92 20.20 -29.93
CA GLU A 867 -11.12 21.40 -29.69
C GLU A 867 -11.99 22.65 -29.51
N ASP A 868 -12.93 22.89 -30.43
CA ASP A 868 -13.74 24.11 -30.48
C ASP A 868 -15.26 23.84 -30.41
N THR A 869 -15.66 22.67 -29.94
CA THR A 869 -17.07 22.23 -29.87
C THR A 869 -17.67 22.30 -28.47
N ALA A 870 -16.93 22.78 -27.46
CA ALA A 870 -17.43 22.87 -26.08
C ALA A 870 -18.54 23.91 -25.92
N LEU A 871 -19.53 23.60 -25.09
CA LEU A 871 -20.64 24.47 -24.75
C LEU A 871 -20.88 24.46 -23.24
N ASP A 872 -21.19 25.63 -22.67
CA ASP A 872 -21.53 25.79 -21.26
C ASP A 872 -23.05 25.84 -21.08
N THR A 873 -23.57 25.11 -20.09
CA THR A 873 -25.01 25.08 -19.80
C THR A 873 -25.28 25.41 -18.33
N VAL A 874 -26.50 25.84 -18.04
CA VAL A 874 -26.96 26.05 -16.66
C VAL A 874 -28.35 25.48 -16.47
N GLN A 875 -28.65 25.01 -15.27
CA GLN A 875 -30.01 24.67 -14.84
C GLN A 875 -30.26 25.24 -13.45
N GLY A 876 -30.95 26.37 -13.39
CA GLY A 876 -31.11 27.14 -12.16
C GLY A 876 -29.79 27.71 -11.66
N THR A 877 -29.20 27.09 -10.64
CA THR A 877 -27.90 27.51 -10.06
C THR A 877 -26.80 26.48 -10.25
N GLU A 878 -27.10 25.36 -10.91
CA GLU A 878 -26.15 24.30 -11.20
C GLU A 878 -25.57 24.53 -12.59
N ASP A 879 -24.24 24.40 -12.71
CA ASP A 879 -23.52 24.48 -13.97
C ASP A 879 -23.51 23.10 -14.65
N GLY A 880 -23.54 23.09 -15.97
CA GLY A 880 -23.39 21.91 -16.81
C GLY A 880 -22.60 22.24 -18.07
N THR A 881 -22.48 21.27 -18.97
CA THR A 881 -21.68 21.42 -20.19
C THR A 881 -22.27 20.59 -21.33
N GLY A 882 -21.61 20.60 -22.49
CA GLY A 882 -22.08 19.94 -23.69
C GLY A 882 -21.17 20.10 -24.90
N ARG A 883 -21.67 19.66 -26.05
CA ARG A 883 -21.06 19.84 -27.36
C ARG A 883 -22.00 20.53 -28.34
N ASP A 884 -21.46 21.45 -29.11
CA ASP A 884 -22.10 22.04 -30.27
C ASP A 884 -21.31 21.70 -31.54
N TYR A 885 -21.86 20.78 -32.33
CA TYR A 885 -21.34 20.35 -33.63
C TYR A 885 -22.03 21.08 -34.79
N THR A 886 -22.60 22.26 -34.57
CA THR A 886 -23.26 23.05 -35.62
C THR A 886 -22.38 24.16 -36.21
N ASP A 887 -21.08 24.18 -35.88
CA ASP A 887 -20.11 25.25 -36.20
C ASP A 887 -20.60 26.65 -35.77
N GLY A 888 -21.45 26.69 -34.73
CA GLY A 888 -22.05 27.89 -34.16
C GLY A 888 -21.10 28.69 -33.27
N GLN A 889 -21.45 29.93 -32.97
CA GLN A 889 -20.72 30.70 -31.95
C GLN A 889 -21.00 30.11 -30.55
N PRO A 890 -19.99 30.02 -29.67
CA PRO A 890 -20.19 29.58 -28.28
C PRO A 890 -21.25 30.43 -27.60
N ALA A 891 -22.19 29.78 -26.91
CA ALA A 891 -23.26 30.43 -26.18
C ALA A 891 -23.53 29.69 -24.87
N ASP A 892 -23.78 30.44 -23.80
CA ASP A 892 -24.26 29.88 -22.53
C ASP A 892 -25.74 29.52 -22.70
N VAL A 893 -26.13 28.27 -22.41
CA VAL A 893 -27.51 27.78 -22.64
C VAL A 893 -28.21 27.48 -21.31
N ASP A 894 -29.35 28.13 -21.07
CA ASP A 894 -30.24 27.81 -19.96
C ASP A 894 -31.13 26.61 -20.31
N LEU A 895 -30.94 25.50 -19.57
CA LEU A 895 -31.69 24.25 -19.69
C LEU A 895 -32.86 24.15 -18.71
N THR A 896 -33.14 25.19 -17.92
CA THR A 896 -34.27 25.22 -16.97
C THR A 896 -35.61 25.19 -17.67
N ARG A 897 -35.69 25.87 -18.83
CA ARG A 897 -36.90 26.03 -19.63
C ARG A 897 -36.56 25.89 -21.11
N PHE A 898 -37.56 25.57 -21.91
CA PHE A 898 -37.48 25.61 -23.36
C PHE A 898 -38.60 26.49 -23.92
N ARG A 899 -38.42 27.00 -25.14
CA ARG A 899 -39.42 27.80 -25.84
C ARG A 899 -40.14 26.97 -26.90
N THR A 900 -41.45 27.15 -26.98
CA THR A 900 -42.31 26.68 -28.07
C THR A 900 -42.99 27.89 -28.73
N PRO A 901 -43.70 27.70 -29.86
CA PRO A 901 -44.55 28.76 -30.42
C PRO A 901 -45.64 29.27 -29.45
N ALA A 902 -45.95 28.52 -28.38
CA ALA A 902 -46.90 28.93 -27.34
C ALA A 902 -46.25 29.75 -26.19
N GLY A 903 -44.92 29.84 -26.13
CA GLY A 903 -44.16 30.51 -25.07
C GLY A 903 -43.14 29.61 -24.38
N LEU A 904 -42.58 30.08 -23.26
CA LEU A 904 -41.67 29.32 -22.40
C LEU A 904 -42.42 28.22 -21.63
N ALA A 905 -41.79 27.06 -21.50
CA ALA A 905 -42.28 25.91 -20.75
C ALA A 905 -41.14 25.31 -19.89
N ASP A 906 -41.50 24.70 -18.76
CA ASP A 906 -40.56 24.02 -17.86
C ASP A 906 -39.94 22.80 -18.56
N ALA A 907 -38.63 22.65 -18.46
CA ALA A 907 -37.93 21.49 -18.99
C ALA A 907 -38.30 20.20 -18.22
N PRO A 908 -38.57 19.08 -18.93
CA PRO A 908 -38.96 17.83 -18.27
C PRO A 908 -37.77 17.11 -17.60
N TRP A 909 -36.53 17.40 -18.00
CA TRP A 909 -35.33 16.89 -17.33
C TRP A 909 -35.00 17.64 -16.03
N ALA A 910 -35.44 18.91 -15.89
CA ALA A 910 -35.18 19.71 -14.69
C ALA A 910 -35.96 19.25 -13.45
N LYS A 911 -36.94 18.34 -13.60
CA LYS A 911 -37.73 17.78 -12.50
C LYS A 911 -37.77 16.25 -12.60
N GLY A 912 -37.04 15.57 -11.72
CA GLY A 912 -37.09 14.12 -11.62
C GLY A 912 -38.50 13.61 -11.27
N PRO A 913 -38.88 12.37 -11.63
CA PRO A 913 -40.18 11.78 -11.31
C PRO A 913 -40.44 11.66 -9.80
N THR A 914 -39.40 11.81 -8.98
CA THR A 914 -39.44 11.77 -7.51
C THR A 914 -39.43 13.16 -6.85
N GLY A 915 -39.33 14.24 -7.65
CA GLY A 915 -39.24 15.61 -7.15
C GLY A 915 -37.87 16.01 -6.58
N LYS A 916 -36.84 15.18 -6.76
CA LYS A 916 -35.43 15.53 -6.48
C LYS A 916 -34.82 16.32 -7.65
N ALA A 917 -33.78 17.12 -7.37
CA ALA A 917 -32.95 17.73 -8.40
C ALA A 917 -32.23 16.62 -9.18
N GLU A 918 -32.33 16.66 -10.51
CA GLU A 918 -31.61 15.77 -11.43
C GLU A 918 -30.34 16.49 -11.92
N PRO A 919 -29.27 15.75 -12.29
CA PRO A 919 -28.10 16.34 -12.92
C PRO A 919 -28.45 17.17 -14.16
N VAL A 920 -27.69 18.24 -14.41
CA VAL A 920 -27.83 19.03 -15.64
C VAL A 920 -27.51 18.14 -16.84
N PRO A 921 -28.37 18.01 -17.86
CA PRO A 921 -28.06 17.17 -19.00
C PRO A 921 -26.85 17.67 -19.81
N TYR A 922 -26.04 16.73 -20.28
CA TYR A 922 -25.00 17.00 -21.27
C TYR A 922 -25.67 17.33 -22.61
N LEU A 923 -25.69 18.61 -22.98
CA LEU A 923 -26.33 19.07 -24.22
C LEU A 923 -25.46 18.69 -25.43
N VAL A 924 -26.06 18.08 -26.45
CA VAL A 924 -25.40 17.83 -27.74
C VAL A 924 -26.24 18.43 -28.85
N ARG A 925 -25.65 19.36 -29.59
CA ARG A 925 -26.22 19.94 -30.81
C ARG A 925 -25.50 19.39 -32.03
N ALA A 926 -26.25 18.91 -33.01
CA ALA A 926 -25.75 18.43 -34.31
C ALA A 926 -26.87 18.55 -35.35
N GLY A 927 -26.55 18.55 -36.65
CA GLY A 927 -27.54 18.66 -37.74
C GLY A 927 -27.87 17.32 -38.39
N ALA A 928 -28.93 17.28 -39.20
CA ALA A 928 -29.07 16.24 -40.22
C ALA A 928 -28.22 16.63 -41.42
N ASP A 929 -27.58 15.67 -42.09
CA ASP A 929 -26.83 15.94 -43.32
C ASP A 929 -27.76 16.46 -44.42
N ALA A 930 -27.29 17.48 -45.14
CA ALA A 930 -28.08 18.20 -46.13
C ALA A 930 -28.42 17.36 -47.37
N ASP A 931 -27.57 16.39 -47.72
CA ASP A 931 -27.70 15.51 -48.87
C ASP A 931 -28.33 14.15 -48.50
N ASP A 932 -28.14 13.68 -47.26
CA ASP A 932 -28.74 12.46 -46.73
C ASP A 932 -29.24 12.63 -45.27
N PRO A 933 -30.55 12.87 -45.05
CA PRO A 933 -31.10 13.13 -43.71
C PRO A 933 -31.06 11.91 -42.76
N ASP A 934 -30.64 10.73 -43.24
CA ASP A 934 -30.36 9.56 -42.40
C ASP A 934 -28.96 9.62 -41.74
N LEU A 935 -28.10 10.54 -42.18
CA LEU A 935 -26.80 10.85 -41.58
C LEU A 935 -26.87 12.08 -40.67
N ILE A 936 -25.96 12.13 -39.71
CA ILE A 936 -25.78 13.23 -38.78
C ILE A 936 -24.58 14.06 -39.21
N GLU A 937 -24.82 15.32 -39.52
CA GLU A 937 -23.76 16.28 -39.83
C GLU A 937 -23.18 16.83 -38.53
N VAL A 938 -21.86 16.73 -38.41
CA VAL A 938 -21.09 17.34 -37.34
C VAL A 938 -20.06 18.28 -37.95
N ALA A 939 -19.96 19.49 -37.40
CA ALA A 939 -19.14 20.56 -37.96
C ALA A 939 -18.36 21.32 -36.88
N TRP A 940 -17.12 21.67 -37.20
CA TRP A 940 -16.22 22.50 -36.41
C TRP A 940 -15.12 23.09 -37.28
N GLY A 941 -14.56 24.23 -36.88
CA GLY A 941 -13.43 24.83 -37.57
C GLY A 941 -13.71 25.24 -39.03
N GLY A 942 -14.99 25.34 -39.41
CA GLY A 942 -15.43 25.59 -40.78
C GLY A 942 -15.51 24.36 -41.69
N ASP A 943 -15.22 23.16 -41.18
CA ASP A 943 -15.38 21.88 -41.88
C ASP A 943 -16.61 21.13 -41.35
N ALA A 944 -17.29 20.39 -42.24
CA ALA A 944 -18.47 19.58 -41.91
C ALA A 944 -18.25 18.12 -42.34
N TYR A 945 -18.75 17.18 -41.53
CA TYR A 945 -18.56 15.75 -41.71
C TYR A 945 -19.89 15.02 -41.55
N ALA A 946 -20.20 14.15 -42.51
CA ALA A 946 -21.35 13.25 -42.42
C ALA A 946 -21.00 12.03 -41.57
N THR A 947 -21.85 11.69 -40.60
CA THR A 947 -21.65 10.54 -39.71
C THR A 947 -22.89 9.66 -39.67
N THR A 948 -22.68 8.34 -39.59
CA THR A 948 -23.74 7.40 -39.23
C THR A 948 -24.11 7.56 -37.75
N ALA A 949 -25.31 7.10 -37.36
CA ALA A 949 -25.72 7.06 -35.95
C ALA A 949 -24.73 6.30 -35.04
N GLY A 950 -24.01 5.30 -35.58
CA GLY A 950 -22.99 4.54 -34.85
C GLY A 950 -21.71 5.33 -34.62
N GLU A 951 -21.21 5.99 -35.66
CA GLU A 951 -20.05 6.88 -35.59
C GLU A 951 -20.31 8.05 -34.62
N PHE A 952 -21.49 8.65 -34.69
CA PHE A 952 -21.90 9.70 -33.77
C PHE A 952 -21.93 9.22 -32.32
N ALA A 953 -22.47 8.02 -32.07
CA ALA A 953 -22.50 7.45 -30.72
C ALA A 953 -21.09 7.11 -30.18
N GLU A 954 -20.18 6.61 -31.03
CA GLU A 954 -18.78 6.36 -30.64
C GLU A 954 -17.99 7.66 -30.45
N LEU A 955 -18.28 8.72 -31.21
CA LEU A 955 -17.72 10.06 -31.00
C LEU A 955 -18.11 10.58 -29.61
N LEU A 956 -19.40 10.55 -29.25
CA LEU A 956 -19.84 10.96 -27.91
C LEU A 956 -19.23 10.10 -26.80
N ALA A 957 -19.05 8.80 -27.04
CA ALA A 957 -18.45 7.91 -26.04
C ALA A 957 -16.95 8.15 -25.84
N ALA A 958 -16.26 8.67 -26.86
CA ALA A 958 -14.86 9.04 -26.81
C ALA A 958 -14.62 10.46 -26.26
N ASP A 959 -15.67 11.22 -25.98
CA ASP A 959 -15.59 12.59 -25.47
C ASP A 959 -14.93 12.62 -24.07
N PRO A 960 -13.81 13.33 -23.89
CA PRO A 960 -13.06 13.36 -22.64
C PRO A 960 -13.77 14.07 -21.48
N VAL A 961 -14.84 14.82 -21.73
CA VAL A 961 -15.67 15.46 -20.70
C VAL A 961 -16.78 14.50 -20.29
N LEU A 962 -17.63 14.08 -21.24
CA LEU A 962 -18.75 13.18 -20.95
C LEU A 962 -18.33 11.83 -20.35
N SER A 963 -17.16 11.31 -20.73
CA SER A 963 -16.62 10.06 -20.17
C SER A 963 -16.23 10.14 -18.69
N ARG A 964 -16.15 11.35 -18.10
CA ARG A 964 -15.86 11.55 -16.67
C ARG A 964 -17.10 11.64 -15.81
N GLU A 965 -18.25 11.92 -16.41
CA GLU A 965 -19.49 12.10 -15.68
C GLU A 965 -20.08 10.77 -15.23
N GLU A 966 -20.94 10.79 -14.22
CA GLU A 966 -21.65 9.60 -13.72
C GLU A 966 -22.75 9.18 -14.69
N LEU A 967 -23.03 7.88 -14.85
CA LEU A 967 -24.06 7.37 -15.79
C LEU A 967 -25.49 7.92 -15.55
N THR A 968 -25.71 8.51 -14.38
CA THR A 968 -26.96 9.20 -14.02
C THR A 968 -27.13 10.53 -14.76
N GLU A 969 -26.06 11.16 -15.23
CA GLU A 969 -26.12 12.38 -16.02
C GLU A 969 -26.64 12.06 -17.44
N PRO A 970 -27.82 12.61 -17.81
CA PRO A 970 -28.45 12.30 -19.07
C PRO A 970 -27.82 13.10 -20.22
N VAL A 971 -27.93 12.57 -21.44
CA VAL A 971 -27.60 13.32 -22.67
C VAL A 971 -28.86 13.95 -23.24
N LEU A 972 -28.76 15.19 -23.71
CA LEU A 972 -29.86 15.92 -24.35
C LEU A 972 -29.50 16.19 -25.80
N LEU A 973 -30.16 15.52 -26.74
CA LEU A 973 -29.94 15.70 -28.18
C LEU A 973 -30.88 16.80 -28.71
N ALA A 974 -30.30 17.85 -29.32
CA ALA A 974 -31.04 18.96 -29.90
C ALA A 974 -30.56 19.22 -31.35
N PHE A 975 -31.45 18.99 -32.32
CA PHE A 975 -31.12 19.09 -33.74
C PHE A 975 -31.77 20.34 -34.36
N PRO A 976 -31.02 21.27 -34.98
CA PRO A 976 -31.58 22.43 -35.66
C PRO A 976 -32.35 22.05 -36.93
N ASP A 977 -32.02 20.91 -37.53
CA ASP A 977 -32.69 20.33 -38.68
C ASP A 977 -33.36 18.99 -38.33
N PRO A 978 -34.46 18.61 -39.01
CA PRO A 978 -35.14 17.34 -38.72
C PRO A 978 -34.26 16.14 -39.06
N VAL A 979 -33.97 15.30 -38.08
CA VAL A 979 -33.37 13.96 -38.27
C VAL A 979 -34.46 12.97 -38.70
N SER A 980 -34.17 12.05 -39.62
CA SER A 980 -35.16 11.08 -40.14
C SER A 980 -35.77 10.17 -39.06
N ASP A 981 -34.95 9.63 -38.14
CA ASP A 981 -35.38 8.77 -37.03
C ASP A 981 -34.65 9.12 -35.72
N PRO A 982 -35.04 10.21 -35.04
CA PRO A 982 -34.40 10.66 -33.81
C PRO A 982 -34.61 9.67 -32.65
N ALA A 983 -35.65 8.81 -32.72
CA ALA A 983 -35.90 7.78 -31.73
C ALA A 983 -34.84 6.67 -31.80
N ALA A 984 -34.56 6.16 -33.00
CA ALA A 984 -33.55 5.15 -33.23
C ALA A 984 -32.13 5.66 -32.90
N LEU A 985 -31.82 6.91 -33.25
CA LEU A 985 -30.56 7.55 -32.86
C LEU A 985 -30.43 7.62 -31.34
N ALA A 986 -31.46 8.08 -30.64
CA ALA A 986 -31.46 8.14 -29.17
C ALA A 986 -31.33 6.76 -28.53
N GLU A 987 -31.91 5.69 -29.11
CA GLU A 987 -31.73 4.31 -28.65
C GLU A 987 -30.28 3.84 -28.80
N GLN A 988 -29.66 4.13 -29.94
CA GLN A 988 -28.27 3.79 -30.21
C GLN A 988 -27.31 4.52 -29.27
N VAL A 989 -27.50 5.83 -29.09
CA VAL A 989 -26.71 6.65 -28.15
C VAL A 989 -26.91 6.17 -26.71
N ALA A 990 -28.15 5.95 -26.28
CA ALA A 990 -28.46 5.49 -24.92
C ALA A 990 -27.80 4.13 -24.61
N ARG A 991 -27.88 3.18 -25.56
CA ARG A 991 -27.27 1.86 -25.43
C ARG A 991 -25.74 1.94 -25.40
N ARG A 992 -25.14 2.80 -26.22
CA ARG A 992 -23.68 2.95 -26.30
C ARG A 992 -23.08 3.63 -25.07
N LEU A 993 -23.76 4.66 -24.56
CA LEU A 993 -23.27 5.48 -23.45
C LEU A 993 -23.69 4.96 -22.07
N GLY A 994 -24.67 4.04 -22.00
CA GLY A 994 -25.23 3.59 -20.73
C GLY A 994 -26.06 4.65 -20.01
N ARG A 995 -26.56 5.65 -20.76
CA ARG A 995 -27.19 6.86 -20.21
C ARG A 995 -28.60 7.05 -20.72
N THR A 996 -29.39 7.76 -19.93
CA THR A 996 -30.67 8.28 -20.40
C THR A 996 -30.43 9.35 -21.48
N VAL A 997 -31.19 9.29 -22.56
CA VAL A 997 -31.13 10.27 -23.66
C VAL A 997 -32.48 10.98 -23.81
N TRP A 998 -32.48 12.29 -23.70
CA TRP A 998 -33.61 13.16 -24.03
C TRP A 998 -33.51 13.62 -25.49
N TRP A 999 -34.63 13.61 -26.20
CA TRP A 999 -34.69 13.96 -27.61
C TRP A 999 -36.08 14.46 -28.00
N THR A 1000 -36.21 15.02 -29.19
CA THR A 1000 -37.48 15.53 -29.75
C THR A 1000 -37.54 15.28 -31.25
N GLU A 1001 -38.74 15.16 -31.81
CA GLU A 1001 -38.98 15.07 -33.27
C GLU A 1001 -39.02 16.45 -33.95
N PHE A 1002 -39.03 17.52 -33.16
CA PHE A 1002 -39.13 18.91 -33.63
C PHE A 1002 -37.74 19.55 -33.78
N PRO A 1003 -37.51 20.37 -34.81
CA PRO A 1003 -36.29 21.17 -34.94
C PRO A 1003 -36.07 22.10 -33.73
N VAL A 1004 -34.82 22.24 -33.28
CA VAL A 1004 -34.40 22.98 -32.07
C VAL A 1004 -33.16 23.84 -32.34
N ASP A 1005 -33.25 25.15 -32.10
CA ASP A 1005 -32.10 26.06 -32.10
C ASP A 1005 -31.98 26.87 -30.79
N LEU A 1006 -31.03 27.81 -30.78
CA LEU A 1006 -30.78 28.75 -29.67
C LEU A 1006 -31.20 30.20 -29.98
N SER A 1007 -32.13 30.39 -30.92
CA SER A 1007 -32.55 31.75 -31.35
C SER A 1007 -33.38 32.51 -30.31
N GLY A 1008 -34.01 31.78 -29.38
CA GLY A 1008 -34.80 32.33 -28.31
C GLY A 1008 -34.02 32.47 -27.01
N ALA A 1009 -34.37 33.48 -26.21
CA ALA A 1009 -33.85 33.68 -24.85
C ALA A 1009 -34.90 33.49 -23.75
N ASP A 1010 -34.55 33.21 -22.50
CA ASP A 1010 -35.49 33.15 -21.36
C ASP A 1010 -36.04 34.56 -20.97
N ASP A 1011 -36.60 34.71 -19.76
CA ASP A 1011 -37.07 36.02 -19.27
C ASP A 1011 -35.92 36.95 -18.86
N SER A 1012 -34.73 36.39 -18.61
CA SER A 1012 -33.50 37.09 -18.21
C SER A 1012 -32.67 37.54 -19.40
N GLY A 1013 -32.89 36.94 -20.57
CA GLY A 1013 -32.18 37.23 -21.82
C GLY A 1013 -31.16 36.15 -22.20
N ASP A 1014 -31.10 35.03 -21.47
CA ASP A 1014 -30.15 33.94 -21.70
C ASP A 1014 -30.70 32.96 -22.75
N PRO A 1015 -29.89 32.49 -23.72
CA PRO A 1015 -30.34 31.53 -24.74
C PRO A 1015 -31.00 30.27 -24.16
N VAL A 1016 -32.10 29.83 -24.75
CA VAL A 1016 -32.83 28.60 -24.40
C VAL A 1016 -33.11 27.76 -25.65
N LEU A 1017 -33.24 26.44 -25.45
CA LEU A 1017 -33.69 25.54 -26.51
C LEU A 1017 -35.06 25.98 -27.05
N THR A 1018 -35.11 26.31 -28.34
CA THR A 1018 -36.30 26.88 -28.99
C THR A 1018 -36.79 25.93 -30.09
N LEU A 1019 -37.99 25.36 -29.89
CA LEU A 1019 -38.58 24.37 -30.79
C LEU A 1019 -39.44 25.01 -31.87
N TYR A 1020 -39.38 24.46 -33.08
CA TYR A 1020 -40.18 24.88 -34.24
C TYR A 1020 -41.16 23.82 -34.72
N PRO A 1021 -42.22 24.20 -35.45
CA PRO A 1021 -43.05 23.25 -36.16
C PRO A 1021 -42.24 22.40 -37.13
N SER A 1022 -42.60 21.12 -37.26
CA SER A 1022 -42.03 20.22 -38.27
C SER A 1022 -42.45 20.63 -39.70
N ALA A 1023 -41.80 20.07 -40.71
CA ALA A 1023 -42.02 20.41 -42.11
C ALA A 1023 -43.47 20.18 -42.61
N ASP A 1024 -44.21 19.27 -41.98
CA ASP A 1024 -45.64 19.01 -42.24
C ASP A 1024 -46.59 20.01 -41.56
N GLY A 1025 -46.05 20.96 -40.78
CA GLY A 1025 -46.79 21.99 -40.06
C GLY A 1025 -47.27 21.58 -38.67
N THR A 1026 -46.88 20.40 -38.17
CA THR A 1026 -47.19 19.98 -36.81
C THR A 1026 -46.41 20.83 -35.80
N ALA A 1027 -47.12 21.54 -34.91
CA ALA A 1027 -46.50 22.38 -33.89
C ALA A 1027 -46.16 21.57 -32.62
N PRO A 1028 -45.04 21.86 -31.93
CA PRO A 1028 -44.69 21.19 -30.69
C PRO A 1028 -45.76 21.44 -29.62
N GLY A 1029 -46.19 20.35 -28.96
CA GLY A 1029 -47.13 20.40 -27.86
C GLY A 1029 -46.51 20.89 -26.54
N ALA A 1030 -47.25 20.76 -25.43
CA ALA A 1030 -46.77 21.16 -24.10
C ALA A 1030 -45.69 20.24 -23.52
N THR A 1031 -45.53 19.03 -24.07
CA THR A 1031 -44.53 18.03 -23.66
C THR A 1031 -43.89 17.41 -24.90
N PRO A 1032 -43.10 18.18 -25.67
CA PRO A 1032 -42.57 17.74 -26.97
C PRO A 1032 -41.36 16.81 -26.86
N TRP A 1033 -40.71 16.80 -25.69
CA TRP A 1033 -39.52 15.99 -25.43
C TRP A 1033 -39.87 14.57 -25.01
N GLN A 1034 -39.12 13.62 -25.54
CA GLN A 1034 -39.17 12.20 -25.25
C GLN A 1034 -37.89 11.76 -24.54
N ARG A 1035 -37.95 10.59 -23.90
CA ARG A 1035 -36.83 10.02 -23.14
C ARG A 1035 -36.61 8.56 -23.50
N THR A 1036 -35.39 8.25 -23.88
CA THR A 1036 -34.89 6.89 -24.09
C THR A 1036 -33.98 6.48 -22.93
N ARG A 1037 -34.11 5.23 -22.47
CA ARG A 1037 -33.28 4.64 -21.40
C ARG A 1037 -32.34 3.60 -22.01
N PRO A 1038 -31.17 3.35 -21.41
CA PRO A 1038 -30.29 2.29 -21.85
C PRO A 1038 -31.02 0.93 -21.78
N GLY A 1039 -30.90 0.14 -22.84
CA GLY A 1039 -31.47 -1.20 -22.94
C GLY A 1039 -30.49 -2.28 -22.43
N ARG A 1040 -31.02 -3.45 -22.05
CA ARG A 1040 -30.17 -4.61 -21.68
C ARG A 1040 -29.67 -5.31 -22.96
N PRO A 1041 -28.40 -5.74 -23.04
CA PRO A 1041 -27.99 -6.68 -24.08
C PRO A 1041 -28.83 -7.96 -24.01
N ALA A 1042 -29.17 -8.53 -25.17
CA ALA A 1042 -30.07 -9.68 -25.27
C ALA A 1042 -29.48 -10.97 -24.64
N SER A 1043 -28.16 -11.01 -24.49
CA SER A 1043 -27.38 -12.06 -23.82
C SER A 1043 -26.34 -11.45 -22.88
N ALA A 1044 -25.83 -12.25 -21.94
CA ALA A 1044 -24.68 -11.87 -21.13
C ALA A 1044 -23.44 -11.79 -22.05
N GLU A 1045 -23.09 -10.59 -22.46
CA GLU A 1045 -21.86 -10.27 -23.19
C GLU A 1045 -20.73 -10.01 -22.20
N GLU A 1046 -19.50 -10.35 -22.55
CA GLU A 1046 -18.33 -10.04 -21.72
C GLU A 1046 -17.77 -8.66 -22.08
N ALA A 1047 -17.40 -7.89 -21.05
CA ALA A 1047 -16.65 -6.66 -21.22
C ALA A 1047 -15.23 -6.96 -21.74
N GLN A 1048 -14.62 -5.99 -22.41
CA GLN A 1048 -13.25 -6.13 -22.89
C GLN A 1048 -12.31 -6.36 -21.70
N ARG A 1049 -11.44 -7.37 -21.81
CA ARG A 1049 -10.44 -7.67 -20.78
C ARG A 1049 -9.07 -7.15 -21.20
N PRO A 1050 -8.28 -6.57 -20.27
CA PRO A 1050 -6.91 -6.17 -20.56
C PRO A 1050 -6.00 -7.37 -20.86
N VAL A 1051 -6.39 -8.56 -20.42
CA VAL A 1051 -5.78 -9.84 -20.78
C VAL A 1051 -6.90 -10.76 -21.28
N PRO A 1052 -6.80 -11.36 -22.48
CA PRO A 1052 -7.80 -12.28 -23.00
C PRO A 1052 -8.09 -13.44 -22.03
N ALA A 1053 -9.33 -13.93 -22.04
CA ALA A 1053 -9.68 -15.11 -21.26
C ALA A 1053 -8.86 -16.33 -21.73
N PRO A 1054 -8.40 -17.21 -20.83
CA PRO A 1054 -7.71 -18.43 -21.21
C PRO A 1054 -8.59 -19.32 -22.09
N ARG A 1055 -7.95 -20.00 -23.05
CA ARG A 1055 -8.62 -20.96 -23.94
C ARG A 1055 -9.07 -22.17 -23.13
N SER A 1056 -10.28 -22.66 -23.38
CA SER A 1056 -10.82 -23.83 -22.68
C SER A 1056 -9.90 -25.04 -22.87
N ARG A 1057 -9.71 -25.83 -21.81
CA ARG A 1057 -8.90 -27.06 -21.81
C ARG A 1057 -9.47 -28.21 -22.65
N ALA A 1058 -10.65 -28.04 -23.27
CA ALA A 1058 -11.39 -29.08 -23.98
C ALA A 1058 -10.52 -29.78 -25.05
#